data_AF-A0A1H3DA67-F1
#
_entry.id   AF-A0A1H3DA67-F1
#
_cell.length_a   1.000
_cell.length_b   1.000
_cell.length_c   1.000
_cell.angle_alpha   90.00
_cell.angle_beta   90.00
_cell.angle_gamma   90.00
#
_symmetry.space_group_name_H-M   'P 1'
#
loop_
_entity.id
_entity.type
_entity.pdbx_description
1 polymer ?
#
loop_
_entity_poly.entity_id
_entity_poly.type
_entity_poly.pdbx_seq_one_letter_code
_entity_poly.pdbx_strand_id
1 'polypeptide(L)'
;MKKLPLLALLLSVAGWQSAQAQTAITIGAARAQAPTFNTSGATVTLRGIVTNGAELGAIRYMQDGTGGIAVYSATQLGAVVAGDSILVTGVLKDFRGLLEIDPITSLEVVAGNRPLPKPVEFSVATATAAYAEQYEGQLVKLVNATTVTTVAGAPVSAFSANTSYRVSGNAATVMYVNRASDGPDGLVGKPSPTGVFDVVGIMSQFTNTAPTGGGAAAGYQLLPRLYADFRQGNTPNFLATPYPTNISTTGFTVNFVTQNAGSTKLEYATSPAGPFTAVDNAASTTSHRLALTGLLPATIYYVKASSTNAVGLSESRVVPMITASRSTGKMRTYFTNPVNTALALPGNAALYLPNGAMADTVARYIGRAKQTLDIAIYNWNSPTIVAAVNAAKTRGVAVRVIYENENANVSLSNLDPAVPRIGRQTLQNIMHNKFVVIDANSAEPNQPWVWTGSTNWTAAQLSTDRNNSIAVQDQSLARTYTVEFNEMWGGGTQATALFGSRKTDNTPHYFSIAGKQVESWFSPTDNVNGRLIEAIQTADSDLHIATMLLTQTDIGNAIANQIRAKNMAGCSEMVMNSIQANSAAQDIFDNIKTVLGQRLMIDKQSGIMHHKYAIIDATAPQSDPQVFVGSHNWSLSANTENDENTLIVHDERIVNQYYQEFAQLIANQNNGVQVCNLVLATKNASIQRSSVQVYPNPTSGKFRLRVQTGAARTARVVLRDATGRVVLDQTQPLNGQDVSVDASGLKAGLYMVQLVTPETTQISRVVVE
;
A
#
# COMPACT_ATOMS: atom_id res chain seq x y z
N MET A 1 33.78 5.39 47.55
CA MET A 1 33.38 4.60 48.74
C MET A 1 32.64 5.58 49.66
N LYS A 2 31.42 5.41 50.18
CA LYS A 2 30.59 4.26 50.62
C LYS A 2 29.08 4.64 50.41
N LYS A 3 28.27 3.80 49.76
CA LYS A 3 27.24 2.85 50.29
C LYS A 3 25.87 3.48 50.69
N LEU A 4 24.84 3.03 49.97
CA LEU A 4 23.38 3.02 50.22
C LEU A 4 22.99 2.23 51.48
N PRO A 5 21.77 2.38 52.08
CA PRO A 5 20.59 1.60 51.60
C PRO A 5 19.17 2.22 51.74
N LEU A 6 18.28 1.64 50.92
CA LEU A 6 16.81 1.53 51.00
C LEU A 6 16.25 1.34 52.42
N LEU A 7 15.01 1.83 52.68
CA LEU A 7 13.80 1.03 53.00
C LEU A 7 12.73 1.90 53.72
N ALA A 8 11.64 2.30 53.04
CA ALA A 8 10.32 2.58 53.64
C ALA A 8 9.34 3.17 52.60
N LEU A 9 8.50 2.33 51.99
CA LEU A 9 7.04 2.56 51.92
C LEU A 9 6.38 1.34 51.26
N LEU A 10 6.02 0.37 52.11
CA LEU A 10 5.10 -0.72 51.82
C LEU A 10 4.14 -0.77 53.00
N LEU A 11 2.87 -0.44 52.75
CA LEU A 11 1.64 -0.90 53.44
C LEU A 11 0.51 0.13 53.25
N SER A 12 -0.11 0.10 52.07
CA SER A 12 -1.56 0.31 51.96
C SER A 12 -2.10 -0.75 51.01
N VAL A 13 -2.52 -1.87 51.59
CA VAL A 13 -3.20 -2.96 50.89
C VAL A 13 -4.66 -2.52 50.75
N ALA A 14 -4.97 -1.77 49.71
CA ALA A 14 -6.32 -1.69 49.19
C ALA A 14 -6.49 -2.89 48.25
N GLY A 15 -7.43 -3.79 48.58
CA GLY A 15 -7.73 -4.97 47.79
C GLY A 15 -8.21 -4.60 46.39
N TRP A 16 -7.29 -4.60 45.43
CA TRP A 16 -7.62 -4.73 44.02
C TRP A 16 -7.71 -6.21 43.75
N GLN A 17 -8.94 -6.73 43.67
CA GLN A 17 -9.16 -7.98 42.96
C GLN A 17 -8.67 -7.74 41.54
N SER A 18 -7.52 -8.33 41.19
CA SER A 18 -7.13 -8.49 39.80
C SER A 18 -8.25 -9.30 39.14
N ALA A 19 -9.10 -8.63 38.37
CA ALA A 19 -9.94 -9.30 37.40
C ALA A 19 -8.96 -10.07 36.50
N GLN A 20 -8.90 -11.40 36.69
CA GLN A 20 -8.16 -12.24 35.78
C GLN A 20 -8.83 -12.06 34.42
N ALA A 21 -8.14 -11.38 33.49
CA ALA A 21 -8.57 -11.35 32.10
C ALA A 21 -8.69 -12.81 31.66
N GLN A 22 -9.92 -13.25 31.38
CA GLN A 22 -10.18 -14.60 30.93
C GLN A 22 -9.48 -14.77 29.57
N THR A 23 -8.46 -15.62 29.52
CA THR A 23 -7.71 -15.89 28.28
C THR A 23 -8.69 -16.28 27.17
N ALA A 24 -8.56 -15.65 26.01
CA ALA A 24 -9.41 -15.99 24.87
C ALA A 24 -9.26 -17.48 24.52
N ILE A 25 -10.37 -18.19 24.42
CA ILE A 25 -10.41 -19.58 23.96
C ILE A 25 -10.66 -19.60 22.45
N THR A 26 -10.35 -20.72 21.79
CA THR A 26 -10.68 -20.89 20.38
C THR A 26 -12.19 -20.99 20.19
N ILE A 27 -12.68 -20.61 19.01
CA ILE A 27 -14.11 -20.72 18.70
C ILE A 27 -14.55 -22.17 18.81
N GLY A 28 -13.77 -23.13 18.32
CA GLY A 28 -14.07 -24.56 18.47
C GLY A 28 -14.21 -25.01 19.93
N ALA A 29 -13.39 -24.48 20.84
CA ALA A 29 -13.50 -24.78 22.27
C ALA A 29 -14.75 -24.14 22.92
N ALA A 30 -15.20 -22.98 22.43
CA ALA A 30 -16.48 -22.41 22.83
C ALA A 30 -17.68 -23.17 22.26
N ARG A 31 -17.60 -23.62 21.00
CA ARG A 31 -18.63 -24.48 20.39
C ARG A 31 -18.81 -25.80 21.16
N ALA A 32 -17.74 -26.36 21.70
CA ALA A 32 -17.81 -27.54 22.57
C ALA A 32 -18.56 -27.28 23.91
N GLN A 33 -18.80 -26.01 24.25
CA GLN A 33 -19.56 -25.55 25.41
C GLN A 33 -20.95 -25.01 25.03
N ALA A 34 -21.41 -25.29 23.80
CA ALA A 34 -22.71 -24.83 23.33
C ALA A 34 -23.83 -25.23 24.30
N PRO A 35 -24.70 -24.28 24.70
CA PRO A 35 -25.83 -24.59 25.56
C PRO A 35 -26.86 -25.43 24.81
N THR A 36 -27.84 -25.96 25.53
CA THR A 36 -28.97 -26.63 24.88
C THR A 36 -29.78 -25.64 24.02
N PHE A 37 -30.55 -26.17 23.07
CA PHE A 37 -31.40 -25.37 22.18
C PHE A 37 -32.22 -24.29 22.92
N ASN A 38 -32.18 -23.05 22.44
CA ASN A 38 -32.84 -21.87 23.01
C ASN A 38 -32.48 -21.55 24.47
N THR A 39 -31.27 -21.89 24.92
CA THR A 39 -30.78 -21.56 26.27
C THR A 39 -29.44 -20.82 26.23
N SER A 40 -29.09 -20.19 27.35
CA SER A 40 -27.80 -19.52 27.55
C SER A 40 -26.84 -20.41 28.33
N GLY A 41 -25.55 -20.29 28.04
CA GLY A 41 -24.47 -21.07 28.60
C GLY A 41 -23.38 -20.21 29.25
N ALA A 42 -22.13 -20.64 29.12
CA ALA A 42 -21.00 -20.00 29.77
C ALA A 42 -20.66 -18.62 29.17
N THR A 43 -20.08 -17.74 29.99
CA THR A 43 -19.39 -16.54 29.48
C THR A 43 -18.02 -16.93 28.94
N VAL A 44 -17.73 -16.53 27.71
CA VAL A 44 -16.48 -16.83 27.01
C VAL A 44 -15.87 -15.54 26.46
N THR A 45 -14.55 -15.56 26.29
CA THR A 45 -13.83 -14.53 25.54
C THR A 45 -13.25 -15.17 24.30
N LEU A 46 -13.52 -14.60 23.12
CA LEU A 46 -13.17 -15.16 21.81
C LEU A 46 -12.44 -14.14 20.96
N ARG A 47 -11.54 -14.63 20.10
CA ARG A 47 -10.89 -13.84 19.05
C ARG A 47 -11.09 -14.48 17.68
N GLY A 48 -11.37 -13.67 16.67
CA GLY A 48 -11.62 -14.16 15.31
C GLY A 48 -11.87 -13.04 14.32
N ILE A 49 -11.76 -13.37 13.03
CA ILE A 49 -11.95 -12.47 11.90
C ILE A 49 -13.43 -12.43 11.53
N VAL A 50 -13.99 -11.23 11.51
CA VAL A 50 -15.37 -10.94 11.15
C VAL A 50 -15.56 -11.15 9.65
N THR A 51 -16.63 -11.82 9.25
CA THR A 51 -16.86 -12.26 7.86
C THR A 51 -18.00 -11.56 7.15
N ASN A 52 -18.76 -10.70 7.83
CA ASN A 52 -19.81 -9.85 7.24
C ASN A 52 -19.81 -8.45 7.85
N GLY A 53 -20.46 -7.51 7.18
CA GLY A 53 -20.77 -6.17 7.67
C GLY A 53 -22.26 -6.00 7.98
N ALA A 54 -22.73 -4.75 7.84
CA ALA A 54 -24.09 -4.32 8.17
C ALA A 54 -25.17 -4.96 7.28
N GLU A 55 -24.79 -5.58 6.16
CA GLU A 55 -25.71 -6.23 5.21
C GLU A 55 -26.49 -7.43 5.80
N LEU A 56 -26.06 -7.96 6.96
CA LEU A 56 -26.83 -8.95 7.72
C LEU A 56 -27.52 -8.37 8.97
N GLY A 57 -27.52 -7.05 9.13
CA GLY A 57 -28.17 -6.33 10.23
C GLY A 57 -27.28 -6.21 11.47
N ALA A 58 -27.87 -6.46 12.65
CA ALA A 58 -27.23 -6.29 13.96
C ALA A 58 -26.30 -7.44 14.37
N ILE A 59 -26.02 -8.38 13.46
CA ILE A 59 -25.20 -9.56 13.72
C ILE A 59 -23.88 -9.49 12.96
N ARG A 60 -22.82 -10.00 13.59
CA ARG A 60 -21.53 -10.25 12.94
C ARG A 60 -21.17 -11.70 13.15
N TYR A 61 -20.71 -12.36 12.12
CA TYR A 61 -20.10 -13.68 12.18
C TYR A 61 -18.59 -13.49 12.24
N MET A 62 -17.93 -14.30 13.05
CA MET A 62 -16.48 -14.31 13.15
C MET A 62 -15.95 -15.74 13.06
N GLN A 63 -14.73 -15.89 12.56
CA GLN A 63 -14.06 -17.17 12.39
C GLN A 63 -12.62 -17.13 12.87
N ASP A 64 -12.15 -18.27 13.37
CA ASP A 64 -10.75 -18.56 13.60
C ASP A 64 -10.36 -19.85 12.85
N GLY A 65 -9.17 -20.39 13.11
CA GLY A 65 -8.72 -21.64 12.49
C GLY A 65 -9.47 -22.91 12.93
N THR A 66 -10.42 -22.79 13.85
CA THR A 66 -11.12 -23.91 14.51
C THR A 66 -12.64 -23.91 14.31
N GLY A 67 -13.24 -22.78 13.91
CA GLY A 67 -14.67 -22.72 13.61
C GLY A 67 -15.19 -21.31 13.35
N GLY A 68 -16.51 -21.20 13.20
CA GLY A 68 -17.23 -19.93 13.12
C GLY A 68 -18.25 -19.79 14.23
N ILE A 69 -18.59 -18.56 14.58
CA ILE A 69 -19.63 -18.24 15.57
C ILE A 69 -20.26 -16.88 15.27
N ALA A 70 -21.53 -16.72 15.62
CA ALA A 70 -22.19 -15.43 15.56
C ALA A 70 -21.92 -14.59 16.81
N VAL A 71 -21.95 -13.27 16.64
CA VAL A 71 -21.88 -12.25 17.69
C VAL A 71 -23.02 -11.30 17.42
N TYR A 72 -23.92 -11.17 18.39
CA TYR A 72 -25.12 -10.35 18.26
C TYR A 72 -25.09 -9.18 19.23
N SER A 73 -25.36 -7.98 18.71
CA SER A 73 -25.65 -6.80 19.53
C SER A 73 -26.37 -5.74 18.70
N ALA A 74 -27.49 -5.24 19.22
CA ALA A 74 -28.27 -4.20 18.56
C ALA A 74 -27.55 -2.85 18.47
N THR A 75 -26.53 -2.61 19.31
CA THR A 75 -25.95 -1.26 19.48
C THR A 75 -24.43 -1.22 19.34
N GLN A 76 -23.72 -2.32 19.60
CA GLN A 76 -22.26 -2.28 19.74
C GLN A 76 -21.50 -2.69 18.46
N LEU A 77 -22.17 -3.27 17.46
CA LEU A 77 -21.51 -3.80 16.25
C LEU A 77 -21.59 -2.86 15.03
N GLY A 78 -22.15 -1.66 15.18
CA GLY A 78 -22.37 -0.72 14.07
C GLY A 78 -21.11 -0.32 13.31
N ALA A 79 -19.95 -0.28 13.99
CA ALA A 79 -18.66 0.07 13.40
C ALA A 79 -17.80 -1.14 13.00
N VAL A 80 -18.22 -2.37 13.35
CA VAL A 80 -17.46 -3.60 13.04
C VAL A 80 -17.76 -4.02 11.61
N VAL A 81 -16.73 -4.26 10.82
CA VAL A 81 -16.83 -4.61 9.39
C VAL A 81 -16.13 -5.94 9.08
N ALA A 82 -16.43 -6.52 7.92
CA ALA A 82 -15.77 -7.73 7.45
C ALA A 82 -14.25 -7.49 7.33
N GLY A 83 -13.43 -8.42 7.82
CA GLY A 83 -11.98 -8.29 7.91
C GLY A 83 -11.49 -7.80 9.27
N ASP A 84 -12.37 -7.31 10.15
CA ASP A 84 -11.98 -6.97 11.53
C ASP A 84 -11.69 -8.24 12.33
N SER A 85 -10.52 -8.35 12.93
CA SER A 85 -10.24 -9.29 14.00
C SER A 85 -10.74 -8.68 15.31
N ILE A 86 -11.83 -9.22 15.86
CA ILE A 86 -12.39 -8.76 17.12
C ILE A 86 -11.98 -9.67 18.28
N LEU A 87 -11.82 -9.10 19.47
CA LEU A 87 -11.82 -9.78 20.75
C LEU A 87 -13.14 -9.44 21.44
N VAL A 88 -13.95 -10.44 21.71
CA VAL A 88 -15.30 -10.27 22.27
C VAL A 88 -15.46 -11.14 23.51
N THR A 89 -15.98 -10.56 24.59
CA THR A 89 -16.46 -11.31 25.75
C THR A 89 -17.97 -11.25 25.79
N GLY A 90 -18.62 -12.37 26.05
CA GLY A 90 -20.07 -12.43 26.21
C GLY A 90 -20.57 -13.83 26.53
N VAL A 91 -21.89 -13.95 26.63
CA VAL A 91 -22.55 -15.21 26.98
C VAL A 91 -22.79 -16.05 25.72
N LEU A 92 -22.35 -17.32 25.72
CA LEU A 92 -22.76 -18.27 24.70
C LEU A 92 -24.26 -18.50 24.81
N LYS A 93 -24.97 -18.41 23.70
CA LYS A 93 -26.42 -18.56 23.64
C LYS A 93 -26.77 -19.31 22.38
N ASP A 94 -27.65 -20.30 22.51
CA ASP A 94 -28.36 -20.84 21.37
C ASP A 94 -29.63 -20.02 21.20
N PHE A 95 -29.80 -19.39 20.04
CA PHE A 95 -31.01 -18.63 19.71
C PHE A 95 -31.57 -19.09 18.38
N ARG A 96 -32.75 -19.72 18.43
CA ARG A 96 -33.41 -20.32 17.27
C ARG A 96 -32.48 -21.30 16.55
N GLY A 97 -31.64 -22.02 17.30
CA GLY A 97 -30.66 -22.96 16.77
C GLY A 97 -29.36 -22.33 16.26
N LEU A 98 -29.23 -21.00 16.26
CA LEU A 98 -27.95 -20.35 15.98
C LEU A 98 -27.12 -20.25 17.25
N LEU A 99 -25.89 -20.78 17.24
CA LEU A 99 -24.93 -20.50 18.31
C LEU A 99 -24.33 -19.09 18.16
N GLU A 100 -24.59 -18.24 19.14
CA GLU A 100 -24.17 -16.85 19.17
C GLU A 100 -23.57 -16.41 20.51
N ILE A 101 -22.83 -15.30 20.49
CA ILE A 101 -22.44 -14.55 21.68
C ILE A 101 -23.45 -13.42 21.88
N ASP A 102 -24.27 -13.52 22.93
CA ASP A 102 -25.28 -12.53 23.34
C ASP A 102 -25.75 -12.75 24.79
N PRO A 103 -25.74 -11.73 25.67
CA PRO A 103 -25.21 -10.39 25.43
C PRO A 103 -23.69 -10.34 25.40
N ILE A 104 -23.15 -9.39 24.64
CA ILE A 104 -21.72 -9.04 24.70
C ILE A 104 -21.46 -8.13 25.92
N THR A 105 -20.44 -8.45 26.70
CA THR A 105 -20.00 -7.65 27.86
C THR A 105 -18.76 -6.82 27.55
N SER A 106 -17.93 -7.26 26.59
CA SER A 106 -16.80 -6.49 26.07
C SER A 106 -16.63 -6.74 24.57
N LEU A 107 -16.17 -5.73 23.84
CA LEU A 107 -15.87 -5.82 22.42
C LEU A 107 -14.70 -4.88 22.10
N GLU A 108 -13.68 -5.42 21.48
CA GLU A 108 -12.50 -4.71 21.01
C GLU A 108 -12.20 -5.13 19.58
N VAL A 109 -12.05 -4.18 18.66
CA VAL A 109 -11.44 -4.47 17.34
C VAL A 109 -9.93 -4.47 17.52
N VAL A 110 -9.32 -5.64 17.40
CA VAL A 110 -7.89 -5.83 17.65
C VAL A 110 -7.04 -5.57 16.40
N ALA A 111 -7.62 -5.76 15.22
CA ALA A 111 -7.00 -5.40 13.93
C ALA A 111 -8.08 -5.30 12.84
N GLY A 112 -7.96 -4.35 11.91
CA GLY A 112 -8.83 -4.28 10.73
C GLY A 112 -8.22 -4.97 9.49
N ASN A 113 -9.01 -5.05 8.41
CA ASN A 113 -8.55 -5.44 7.06
C ASN A 113 -7.81 -6.78 6.96
N ARG A 114 -8.11 -7.74 7.84
CA ARG A 114 -7.59 -9.10 7.72
C ARG A 114 -8.19 -9.76 6.47
N PRO A 115 -7.40 -10.55 5.74
CA PRO A 115 -7.94 -11.44 4.73
C PRO A 115 -9.05 -12.29 5.35
N LEU A 116 -10.20 -12.37 4.68
CA LEU A 116 -11.28 -13.22 5.15
C LEU A 116 -10.83 -14.69 5.12
N PRO A 117 -11.30 -15.52 6.07
CA PRO A 117 -11.13 -16.96 6.01
C PRO A 117 -11.51 -17.50 4.63
N LYS A 118 -10.69 -18.41 4.11
CA LYS A 118 -11.00 -19.08 2.85
C LYS A 118 -12.30 -19.88 3.02
N PRO A 119 -13.31 -19.69 2.16
CA PRO A 119 -14.55 -20.46 2.26
C PRO A 119 -14.32 -21.96 2.11
N VAL A 120 -15.08 -22.77 2.84
CA VAL A 120 -15.14 -24.21 2.63
C VAL A 120 -15.94 -24.49 1.35
N GLU A 121 -15.32 -25.19 0.40
CA GLU A 121 -15.88 -25.36 -0.94
C GLU A 121 -16.66 -26.67 -1.09
N PHE A 122 -17.85 -26.58 -1.68
CA PHE A 122 -18.68 -27.72 -2.06
C PHE A 122 -19.17 -27.56 -3.49
N SER A 123 -19.14 -28.63 -4.27
CA SER A 123 -19.90 -28.66 -5.53
C SER A 123 -21.39 -28.66 -5.24
N VAL A 124 -22.21 -28.14 -6.16
CA VAL A 124 -23.68 -28.22 -6.04
C VAL A 124 -24.19 -29.66 -5.90
N ALA A 125 -23.50 -30.64 -6.51
CA ALA A 125 -23.84 -32.06 -6.37
C ALA A 125 -23.66 -32.59 -4.94
N THR A 126 -22.75 -31.98 -4.16
CA THR A 126 -22.43 -32.37 -2.78
C THR A 126 -22.83 -31.30 -1.76
N ALA A 127 -23.58 -30.27 -2.19
CA ALA A 127 -23.83 -29.07 -1.39
C ALA A 127 -24.60 -29.33 -0.10
N THR A 128 -25.41 -30.39 -0.03
CA THR A 128 -26.12 -30.78 1.21
C THR A 128 -25.17 -30.99 2.38
N ALA A 129 -23.93 -31.44 2.14
CA ALA A 129 -22.93 -31.63 3.20
C ALA A 129 -22.50 -30.31 3.86
N ALA A 130 -22.66 -29.18 3.16
CA ALA A 130 -22.33 -27.87 3.70
C ALA A 130 -23.34 -27.40 4.77
N TYR A 131 -24.58 -27.90 4.71
CA TYR A 131 -25.68 -27.51 5.60
C TYR A 131 -25.64 -28.35 6.88
N ALA A 132 -24.58 -28.17 7.67
CA ALA A 132 -24.30 -28.97 8.84
C ALA A 132 -23.65 -28.16 9.95
N GLU A 133 -23.81 -28.63 11.18
CA GLU A 133 -23.35 -27.99 12.41
C GLU A 133 -21.87 -27.60 12.38
N GLN A 134 -21.02 -28.47 11.83
CA GLN A 134 -19.58 -28.21 11.74
C GLN A 134 -19.22 -26.96 10.91
N TYR A 135 -20.11 -26.48 10.03
CA TYR A 135 -19.88 -25.30 9.19
C TYR A 135 -20.68 -24.09 9.66
N GLU A 136 -21.49 -24.21 10.70
CA GLU A 136 -22.26 -23.08 11.22
C GLU A 136 -21.32 -21.91 11.62
N GLY A 137 -21.70 -20.71 11.19
CA GLY A 137 -20.92 -19.48 11.34
C GLY A 137 -19.72 -19.35 10.39
N GLN A 138 -19.48 -20.32 9.50
CA GLN A 138 -18.36 -20.29 8.56
C GLN A 138 -18.77 -19.87 7.14
N LEU A 139 -17.82 -19.26 6.43
CA LEU A 139 -17.91 -19.02 5.00
C LEU A 139 -17.90 -20.34 4.23
N VAL A 140 -18.91 -20.53 3.39
CA VAL A 140 -19.11 -21.66 2.49
C VAL A 140 -19.20 -21.15 1.06
N LYS A 141 -18.58 -21.87 0.11
CA LYS A 141 -18.68 -21.61 -1.32
C LYS A 141 -19.34 -22.80 -2.00
N LEU A 142 -20.49 -22.58 -2.65
CA LEU A 142 -21.11 -23.55 -3.54
C LEU A 142 -20.65 -23.27 -4.97
N VAL A 143 -19.98 -24.22 -5.61
CA VAL A 143 -19.45 -24.07 -6.98
C VAL A 143 -20.32 -24.73 -8.04
N ASN A 144 -20.34 -24.13 -9.23
CA ASN A 144 -21.10 -24.58 -10.40
C ASN A 144 -22.63 -24.59 -10.21
N ALA A 145 -23.17 -23.60 -9.51
CA ALA A 145 -24.61 -23.36 -9.45
C ALA A 145 -25.14 -22.85 -10.78
N THR A 146 -26.40 -23.15 -11.09
CA THR A 146 -27.00 -22.88 -12.41
C THR A 146 -28.20 -21.96 -12.37
N THR A 147 -28.93 -21.95 -11.25
CA THR A 147 -30.16 -21.16 -11.09
C THR A 147 -30.34 -20.75 -9.63
N VAL A 148 -31.16 -19.73 -9.38
CA VAL A 148 -31.81 -19.53 -8.08
C VAL A 148 -33.31 -19.51 -8.29
N THR A 149 -34.03 -20.31 -7.50
CA THR A 149 -35.50 -20.39 -7.56
C THR A 149 -36.13 -20.00 -6.24
N THR A 150 -37.41 -19.63 -6.26
CA THR A 150 -38.21 -19.51 -5.04
C THR A 150 -38.33 -20.88 -4.37
N VAL A 151 -38.75 -20.92 -3.10
CA VAL A 151 -39.03 -22.20 -2.41
C VAL A 151 -40.11 -23.03 -3.09
N ALA A 152 -41.00 -22.41 -3.88
CA ALA A 152 -42.00 -23.06 -4.72
C ALA A 152 -41.46 -23.52 -6.09
N GLY A 153 -40.18 -23.26 -6.39
CA GLY A 153 -39.52 -23.64 -7.64
C GLY A 153 -39.67 -22.65 -8.79
N ALA A 154 -40.26 -21.47 -8.56
CA ALA A 154 -40.42 -20.46 -9.61
C ALA A 154 -39.10 -19.70 -9.88
N PRO A 155 -38.86 -19.21 -11.12
CA PRO A 155 -37.73 -18.33 -11.42
C PRO A 155 -37.73 -17.05 -10.58
N VAL A 156 -36.55 -16.51 -10.28
CA VAL A 156 -36.38 -15.30 -9.48
C VAL A 156 -35.94 -14.14 -10.37
N SER A 157 -36.85 -13.21 -10.66
CA SER A 157 -36.53 -12.01 -11.46
C SER A 157 -35.77 -10.95 -10.66
N ALA A 158 -36.01 -10.87 -9.35
CA ALA A 158 -35.27 -10.05 -8.40
C ALA A 158 -35.35 -10.65 -6.99
N PHE A 159 -34.31 -10.47 -6.18
CA PHE A 159 -34.33 -10.85 -4.78
C PHE A 159 -35.18 -9.89 -3.94
N SER A 160 -35.91 -10.46 -2.99
CA SER A 160 -36.79 -9.75 -2.06
C SER A 160 -36.20 -9.79 -0.66
N ALA A 161 -36.44 -8.73 0.11
CA ALA A 161 -36.06 -8.66 1.51
C ALA A 161 -36.70 -9.80 2.33
N ASN A 162 -35.96 -10.35 3.30
CA ASN A 162 -36.40 -11.40 4.21
C ASN A 162 -37.02 -12.62 3.53
N THR A 163 -36.41 -13.07 2.43
CA THR A 163 -36.97 -14.14 1.60
C THR A 163 -35.97 -15.29 1.44
N SER A 164 -36.49 -16.52 1.52
CA SER A 164 -35.74 -17.75 1.26
C SER A 164 -35.86 -18.20 -0.19
N TYR A 165 -34.76 -18.75 -0.71
CA TYR A 165 -34.60 -19.23 -2.08
C TYR A 165 -33.87 -20.58 -2.08
N ARG A 166 -33.78 -21.20 -3.26
CA ARG A 166 -33.05 -22.45 -3.50
C ARG A 166 -31.96 -22.25 -4.53
N VAL A 167 -30.73 -22.62 -4.19
CA VAL A 167 -29.62 -22.65 -5.15
C VAL A 167 -29.76 -23.88 -6.05
N SER A 168 -29.60 -23.69 -7.35
CA SER A 168 -29.80 -24.71 -8.40
C SER A 168 -31.11 -25.51 -8.29
N GLY A 169 -32.17 -24.89 -7.77
CA GLY A 169 -33.48 -25.53 -7.58
C GLY A 169 -33.54 -26.64 -6.53
N ASN A 170 -32.45 -26.91 -5.82
CA ASN A 170 -32.36 -27.99 -4.86
C ASN A 170 -32.98 -27.60 -3.50
N ALA A 171 -33.91 -28.42 -3.00
CA ALA A 171 -34.61 -28.18 -1.74
C ALA A 171 -33.70 -28.21 -0.50
N ALA A 172 -32.54 -28.87 -0.58
CA ALA A 172 -31.57 -28.95 0.50
C ALA A 172 -30.65 -27.72 0.57
N THR A 173 -30.55 -26.92 -0.50
CA THR A 173 -29.64 -25.77 -0.59
C THR A 173 -30.39 -24.46 -0.41
N VAL A 174 -30.91 -24.24 0.79
CA VAL A 174 -31.65 -23.03 1.14
C VAL A 174 -30.71 -21.84 1.27
N MET A 175 -31.10 -20.72 0.69
CA MET A 175 -30.42 -19.44 0.77
C MET A 175 -31.39 -18.41 1.33
N TYR A 176 -30.95 -17.53 2.22
CA TYR A 176 -31.80 -16.47 2.78
C TYR A 176 -31.21 -15.09 2.51
N VAL A 177 -32.06 -14.18 2.02
CA VAL A 177 -31.70 -12.79 1.75
C VAL A 177 -32.22 -11.91 2.88
N ASN A 178 -31.30 -11.32 3.65
CA ASN A 178 -31.63 -10.41 4.73
C ASN A 178 -32.14 -9.07 4.19
N ARG A 179 -33.14 -8.47 4.83
CA ARG A 179 -33.60 -7.10 4.55
C ARG A 179 -32.46 -6.07 4.51
N ALA A 180 -31.48 -6.21 5.40
CA ALA A 180 -30.36 -5.27 5.53
C ALA A 180 -29.35 -5.36 4.37
N SER A 181 -29.45 -6.37 3.50
CA SER A 181 -28.66 -6.46 2.27
C SER A 181 -29.33 -5.61 1.17
N ASP A 182 -29.56 -4.35 1.48
CA ASP A 182 -30.10 -3.34 0.57
C ASP A 182 -28.96 -2.45 0.01
N GLY A 183 -29.32 -1.43 -0.79
CA GLY A 183 -28.34 -0.51 -1.38
C GLY A 183 -27.62 -1.04 -2.64
N PRO A 184 -26.57 -0.33 -3.10
CA PRO A 184 -25.93 -0.59 -4.39
C PRO A 184 -25.24 -1.96 -4.46
N ASP A 185 -24.65 -2.42 -3.36
CA ASP A 185 -23.88 -3.66 -3.26
C ASP A 185 -24.68 -4.83 -2.66
N GLY A 186 -25.85 -4.55 -2.07
CA GLY A 186 -26.74 -5.53 -1.46
C GLY A 186 -27.48 -6.41 -2.49
N LEU A 187 -28.16 -7.43 -1.99
CA LEU A 187 -28.92 -8.38 -2.80
C LEU A 187 -30.33 -7.90 -3.14
N VAL A 188 -31.00 -7.17 -2.25
CA VAL A 188 -32.42 -6.80 -2.40
C VAL A 188 -32.62 -5.96 -3.67
N GLY A 189 -33.56 -6.38 -4.52
CA GLY A 189 -33.85 -5.75 -5.81
C GLY A 189 -32.94 -6.18 -6.96
N LYS A 190 -31.87 -6.95 -6.70
CA LYS A 190 -30.97 -7.45 -7.76
C LYS A 190 -31.51 -8.73 -8.40
N PRO A 191 -31.25 -8.96 -9.70
CA PRO A 191 -31.71 -10.16 -10.38
C PRO A 191 -30.97 -11.41 -9.90
N SER A 192 -31.64 -12.57 -9.98
CA SER A 192 -30.94 -13.85 -9.80
C SER A 192 -29.80 -13.97 -10.82
N PRO A 193 -28.66 -14.59 -10.43
CA PRO A 193 -27.64 -14.95 -11.39
C PRO A 193 -28.16 -15.85 -12.52
N THR A 194 -27.56 -15.70 -13.71
CA THR A 194 -27.85 -16.53 -14.89
C THR A 194 -26.61 -17.32 -15.30
N GLY A 195 -26.80 -18.47 -15.94
CA GLY A 195 -25.68 -19.33 -16.36
C GLY A 195 -25.04 -20.07 -15.19
N VAL A 196 -23.78 -20.50 -15.35
CA VAL A 196 -23.03 -21.17 -14.28
C VAL A 196 -22.34 -20.12 -13.40
N PHE A 197 -22.56 -20.20 -12.10
CA PHE A 197 -21.99 -19.28 -11.11
C PHE A 197 -21.57 -20.01 -9.84
N ASP A 198 -20.65 -19.41 -9.09
CA ASP A 198 -20.40 -19.79 -7.70
C ASP A 198 -21.17 -18.85 -6.78
N VAL A 199 -21.57 -19.33 -5.60
CA VAL A 199 -22.14 -18.49 -4.54
C VAL A 199 -21.37 -18.67 -3.24
N VAL A 200 -20.93 -17.57 -2.65
CA VAL A 200 -20.32 -17.54 -1.32
C VAL A 200 -21.37 -17.08 -0.31
N GLY A 201 -21.36 -17.62 0.90
CA GLY A 201 -22.19 -17.13 1.97
C GLY A 201 -21.78 -17.72 3.31
N ILE A 202 -22.35 -17.20 4.39
CA ILE A 202 -22.15 -17.72 5.73
C ILE A 202 -23.20 -18.80 5.99
N MET A 203 -22.79 -19.98 6.43
CA MET A 203 -23.75 -21.01 6.85
C MET A 203 -24.33 -20.62 8.22
N SER A 204 -25.62 -20.37 8.28
CA SER A 204 -26.37 -19.97 9.47
C SER A 204 -27.46 -21.00 9.78
N GLN A 205 -28.10 -20.90 10.94
CA GLN A 205 -29.27 -21.68 11.31
C GLN A 205 -30.39 -20.77 11.81
N PHE A 206 -31.64 -21.11 11.48
CA PHE A 206 -32.83 -20.52 12.10
C PHE A 206 -33.98 -21.53 12.13
N THR A 207 -34.40 -21.92 13.33
CA THR A 207 -35.47 -22.89 13.56
C THR A 207 -36.25 -22.60 14.85
N ASN A 208 -37.50 -23.04 14.88
CA ASN A 208 -38.38 -22.95 16.05
C ASN A 208 -38.43 -24.25 16.86
N THR A 209 -37.83 -25.32 16.35
CA THR A 209 -37.80 -26.65 16.97
C THR A 209 -36.36 -27.10 17.13
N ALA A 210 -36.08 -27.84 18.21
CA ALA A 210 -34.75 -28.38 18.46
C ALA A 210 -34.27 -29.19 17.23
N PRO A 211 -33.08 -28.89 16.68
CA PRO A 211 -32.59 -29.56 15.49
C PRO A 211 -32.38 -31.06 15.74
N THR A 212 -32.88 -31.92 14.84
CA THR A 212 -32.55 -33.36 14.83
C THR A 212 -31.84 -33.71 13.53
N GLY A 213 -30.51 -33.61 13.53
CA GLY A 213 -29.65 -33.89 12.37
C GLY A 213 -29.21 -32.63 11.60
N GLY A 214 -28.80 -32.80 10.35
CA GLY A 214 -28.32 -31.71 9.47
C GLY A 214 -29.29 -31.34 8.35
N GLY A 215 -28.92 -30.35 7.55
CA GLY A 215 -29.63 -29.92 6.35
C GLY A 215 -30.63 -28.80 6.56
N ALA A 216 -31.28 -28.38 5.48
CA ALA A 216 -32.32 -27.34 5.50
C ALA A 216 -33.50 -27.66 6.44
N ALA A 217 -33.83 -28.95 6.64
CA ALA A 217 -34.88 -29.37 7.57
C ALA A 217 -34.54 -29.08 9.04
N ALA A 218 -33.25 -29.03 9.37
CA ALA A 218 -32.76 -28.62 10.69
C ALA A 218 -32.65 -27.08 10.83
N GLY A 219 -33.00 -26.32 9.79
CA GLY A 219 -32.97 -24.86 9.79
C GLY A 219 -31.69 -24.24 9.23
N TYR A 220 -30.74 -25.03 8.70
CA TYR A 220 -29.53 -24.47 8.10
C TYR A 220 -29.83 -23.72 6.79
N GLN A 221 -29.19 -22.57 6.62
CA GLN A 221 -29.38 -21.67 5.48
C GLN A 221 -28.08 -20.95 5.13
N LEU A 222 -27.81 -20.81 3.83
CA LEU A 222 -26.69 -20.00 3.34
C LEU A 222 -27.10 -18.52 3.33
N LEU A 223 -26.26 -17.66 3.90
CA LEU A 223 -26.41 -16.21 3.91
C LEU A 223 -25.36 -15.55 3.01
N PRO A 224 -25.65 -15.33 1.72
CA PRO A 224 -24.83 -14.42 0.92
C PRO A 224 -24.91 -13.01 1.51
N ARG A 225 -23.80 -12.29 1.46
CA ARG A 225 -23.65 -11.00 2.10
C ARG A 225 -24.01 -9.89 1.10
N LEU A 226 -23.28 -9.87 -0.01
CA LEU A 226 -23.37 -8.87 -1.07
C LEU A 226 -23.65 -9.53 -2.41
N TYR A 227 -24.11 -8.76 -3.40
CA TYR A 227 -24.35 -9.31 -4.74
C TYR A 227 -23.07 -9.89 -5.36
N ALA A 228 -21.90 -9.34 -5.00
CA ALA A 228 -20.58 -9.84 -5.39
C ALA A 228 -20.26 -11.26 -4.86
N ASP A 229 -21.02 -11.79 -3.90
CA ASP A 229 -20.90 -13.18 -3.49
C ASP A 229 -21.42 -14.16 -4.55
N PHE A 230 -22.24 -13.70 -5.50
CA PHE A 230 -22.54 -14.45 -6.73
C PHE A 230 -21.46 -14.18 -7.77
N ARG A 231 -20.57 -15.15 -7.95
CA ARG A 231 -19.48 -15.08 -8.91
C ARG A 231 -19.92 -15.78 -10.18
N GLN A 232 -20.55 -15.03 -11.08
CA GLN A 232 -20.83 -15.49 -12.43
C GLN A 232 -19.51 -15.59 -13.18
N GLY A 233 -19.15 -16.80 -13.62
CA GLY A 233 -17.97 -16.98 -14.44
C GLY A 233 -18.09 -16.20 -15.75
N ASN A 234 -16.98 -15.61 -16.19
CA ASN A 234 -16.73 -15.01 -17.50
C ASN A 234 -17.05 -13.51 -17.73
N THR A 235 -17.49 -12.70 -16.75
CA THR A 235 -17.45 -11.22 -16.89
C THR A 235 -16.01 -10.70 -16.84
N PRO A 236 -15.68 -9.54 -17.44
CA PRO A 236 -14.33 -9.00 -17.45
C PRO A 236 -14.01 -8.29 -16.12
N ASN A 237 -13.98 -9.06 -15.02
CA ASN A 237 -13.75 -8.54 -13.67
C ASN A 237 -12.35 -7.94 -13.52
N PHE A 238 -12.23 -6.74 -12.95
CA PHE A 238 -10.96 -6.08 -12.71
C PHE A 238 -10.10 -6.87 -11.71
N LEU A 239 -8.82 -7.07 -12.03
CA LEU A 239 -7.85 -7.72 -11.14
C LEU A 239 -7.07 -6.73 -10.27
N ALA A 240 -7.05 -5.45 -10.66
CA ALA A 240 -6.37 -4.37 -9.96
C ALA A 240 -7.03 -3.02 -10.27
N THR A 241 -6.76 -2.01 -9.43
CA THR A 241 -7.17 -0.63 -9.67
C THR A 241 -6.51 -0.09 -10.95
N PRO A 242 -7.26 0.62 -11.83
CA PRO A 242 -6.67 1.27 -13.00
C PRO A 242 -5.55 2.25 -12.62
N TYR A 243 -4.49 2.29 -13.42
CA TYR A 243 -3.34 3.17 -13.16
C TYR A 243 -2.83 3.87 -14.44
N PRO A 244 -2.32 5.11 -14.35
CA PRO A 244 -1.79 5.83 -15.49
C PRO A 244 -0.33 5.48 -15.78
N THR A 245 0.03 5.44 -17.06
CA THR A 245 1.41 5.42 -17.58
C THR A 245 1.55 6.44 -18.70
N ASN A 246 2.76 6.66 -19.22
CA ASN A 246 3.01 7.62 -20.30
C ASN A 246 2.44 9.02 -19.97
N ILE A 247 2.61 9.45 -18.72
CA ILE A 247 2.07 10.70 -18.23
C ILE A 247 2.80 11.86 -18.89
N SER A 248 2.04 12.75 -19.52
CA SER A 248 2.50 13.96 -20.19
C SER A 248 1.72 15.17 -19.69
N THR A 249 2.09 16.36 -20.15
CA THR A 249 1.38 17.59 -19.79
C THR A 249 -0.01 17.69 -20.44
N THR A 250 -0.33 16.83 -21.41
CA THR A 250 -1.57 16.88 -22.18
C THR A 250 -2.35 15.57 -22.18
N GLY A 251 -1.98 14.62 -21.33
CA GLY A 251 -2.59 13.29 -21.34
C GLY A 251 -1.80 12.24 -20.60
N PHE A 252 -2.40 11.06 -20.46
CA PHE A 252 -1.79 9.84 -19.93
C PHE A 252 -2.52 8.63 -20.48
N THR A 253 -1.91 7.46 -20.37
CA THR A 253 -2.53 6.19 -20.76
C THR A 253 -3.00 5.43 -19.54
N VAL A 254 -4.28 5.08 -19.49
CA VAL A 254 -4.87 4.29 -18.41
C VAL A 254 -4.73 2.80 -18.73
N ASN A 255 -4.24 2.03 -17.75
CA ASN A 255 -3.99 0.61 -17.87
C ASN A 255 -4.78 -0.13 -16.79
N PHE A 256 -5.37 -1.26 -17.15
CA PHE A 256 -6.00 -2.19 -16.21
C PHE A 256 -6.06 -3.60 -16.80
N VAL A 257 -6.23 -4.59 -15.94
CA VAL A 257 -6.32 -6.00 -16.34
C VAL A 257 -7.63 -6.57 -15.83
N THR A 258 -8.27 -7.40 -16.65
CA THR A 258 -9.49 -8.12 -16.31
C THR A 258 -9.27 -9.63 -16.36
N GLN A 259 -10.05 -10.36 -15.56
CA GLN A 259 -10.01 -11.82 -15.49
C GLN A 259 -10.38 -12.46 -16.84
N ASN A 260 -11.36 -11.88 -17.53
CA ASN A 260 -11.86 -12.35 -18.82
C ASN A 260 -11.86 -11.20 -19.83
N ALA A 261 -11.78 -11.53 -21.12
CA ALA A 261 -11.68 -10.53 -22.17
C ALA A 261 -12.97 -9.71 -22.29
N GLY A 262 -12.82 -8.40 -22.48
CA GLY A 262 -13.91 -7.47 -22.74
C GLY A 262 -13.44 -6.21 -23.48
N SER A 263 -14.39 -5.34 -23.80
CA SER A 263 -14.13 -4.01 -24.38
C SER A 263 -13.47 -3.06 -23.36
N THR A 264 -12.91 -1.95 -23.81
CA THR A 264 -12.33 -0.92 -22.94
C THR A 264 -13.16 0.34 -23.02
N LYS A 265 -13.66 0.87 -21.89
CA LYS A 265 -14.24 2.21 -21.82
C LYS A 265 -13.64 2.97 -20.64
N LEU A 266 -13.33 4.23 -20.83
CA LEU A 266 -12.90 5.16 -19.80
C LEU A 266 -13.85 6.36 -19.76
N GLU A 267 -14.29 6.73 -18.57
CA GLU A 267 -15.05 7.93 -18.29
C GLU A 267 -14.22 8.83 -17.39
N TYR A 268 -14.02 10.10 -17.75
CA TYR A 268 -13.16 11.01 -17.01
C TYR A 268 -13.74 12.43 -16.86
N ALA A 269 -13.44 13.07 -15.73
CA ALA A 269 -13.85 14.44 -15.41
C ALA A 269 -12.83 15.14 -14.50
N THR A 270 -12.86 16.46 -14.41
CA THR A 270 -12.06 17.23 -13.43
C THR A 270 -12.76 17.38 -12.06
N SER A 271 -13.91 16.74 -11.90
CA SER A 271 -14.71 16.68 -10.67
C SER A 271 -15.09 15.22 -10.43
N PRO A 272 -15.05 14.72 -9.18
CA PRO A 272 -15.45 13.35 -8.87
C PRO A 272 -16.93 13.09 -9.19
N ALA A 273 -17.75 14.14 -9.26
CA ALA A 273 -19.18 14.05 -9.59
C ALA A 273 -19.49 14.23 -11.09
N GLY A 274 -18.48 14.48 -11.93
CA GLY A 274 -18.68 14.75 -13.36
C GLY A 274 -19.02 16.22 -13.68
N PRO A 275 -19.60 16.50 -14.87
CA PRO A 275 -19.98 15.53 -15.90
C PRO A 275 -18.77 14.80 -16.51
N PHE A 276 -18.94 13.51 -16.81
CA PHE A 276 -17.88 12.68 -17.37
C PHE A 276 -17.88 12.72 -18.91
N THR A 277 -16.68 12.78 -19.48
CA THR A 277 -16.40 12.53 -20.90
C THR A 277 -15.99 11.08 -21.08
N ALA A 278 -16.47 10.40 -22.13
CA ALA A 278 -16.15 9.00 -22.38
C ALA A 278 -15.24 8.83 -23.60
N VAL A 279 -14.33 7.86 -23.52
CA VAL A 279 -13.61 7.28 -24.67
C VAL A 279 -13.67 5.76 -24.58
N ASP A 280 -13.76 5.09 -25.71
CA ASP A 280 -13.89 3.63 -25.75
C ASP A 280 -13.04 3.00 -26.86
N ASN A 281 -12.81 1.71 -26.70
CA ASN A 281 -12.21 0.81 -27.66
C ASN A 281 -12.92 -0.54 -27.57
N ALA A 282 -13.60 -0.93 -28.64
CA ALA A 282 -14.39 -2.15 -28.71
C ALA A 282 -13.55 -3.45 -28.76
N ALA A 283 -12.22 -3.38 -28.89
CA ALA A 283 -11.36 -4.55 -28.92
C ALA A 283 -11.48 -5.37 -27.63
N SER A 284 -11.80 -6.66 -27.77
CA SER A 284 -11.91 -7.59 -26.66
C SER A 284 -10.52 -8.06 -26.21
N THR A 285 -10.13 -7.73 -24.98
CA THR A 285 -8.81 -8.05 -24.40
C THR A 285 -8.93 -8.24 -22.89
N THR A 286 -7.97 -8.94 -22.28
CA THR A 286 -7.78 -8.99 -20.82
C THR A 286 -6.78 -7.94 -20.33
N SER A 287 -5.95 -7.40 -21.22
CA SER A 287 -5.00 -6.34 -20.94
C SER A 287 -5.46 -5.07 -21.64
N HIS A 288 -5.99 -4.14 -20.87
CA HIS A 288 -6.61 -2.92 -21.36
C HIS A 288 -5.64 -1.75 -21.28
N ARG A 289 -5.57 -0.98 -22.36
CA ARG A 289 -4.75 0.23 -22.46
C ARG A 289 -5.44 1.25 -23.34
N LEU A 290 -5.80 2.41 -22.78
CA LEU A 290 -6.45 3.48 -23.55
C LEU A 290 -5.94 4.86 -23.13
N ALA A 291 -5.59 5.69 -24.10
CA ALA A 291 -5.00 7.00 -23.88
C ALA A 291 -6.08 8.09 -23.72
N LEU A 292 -5.93 8.93 -22.70
CA LEU A 292 -6.64 10.19 -22.57
C LEU A 292 -5.72 11.31 -23.06
N THR A 293 -6.18 12.11 -24.04
CA THR A 293 -5.40 13.17 -24.69
C THR A 293 -6.15 14.50 -24.68
N GLY A 294 -5.44 15.61 -24.91
CA GLY A 294 -6.03 16.95 -24.91
C GLY A 294 -6.36 17.44 -23.50
N LEU A 295 -5.73 16.86 -22.48
CA LEU A 295 -5.91 17.23 -21.08
C LEU A 295 -5.09 18.50 -20.73
N LEU A 296 -5.43 19.14 -19.61
CA LEU A 296 -4.72 20.32 -19.10
C LEU A 296 -3.54 19.91 -18.20
N PRO A 297 -2.39 20.62 -18.24
CA PRO A 297 -1.25 20.32 -17.37
C PRO A 297 -1.59 20.42 -15.88
N ALA A 298 -0.88 19.65 -15.04
CA ALA A 298 -1.04 19.59 -13.60
C ALA A 298 -2.49 19.45 -13.09
N THR A 299 -3.39 18.85 -13.87
CA THR A 299 -4.82 18.78 -13.56
C THR A 299 -5.20 17.36 -13.14
N ILE A 300 -5.92 17.25 -12.02
CA ILE A 300 -6.47 15.98 -11.54
C ILE A 300 -7.71 15.65 -12.36
N TYR A 301 -7.72 14.44 -12.90
CA TYR A 301 -8.83 13.82 -13.59
C TYR A 301 -9.29 12.59 -12.82
N TYR A 302 -10.57 12.55 -12.50
CA TYR A 302 -11.26 11.44 -11.89
C TYR A 302 -11.70 10.48 -12.99
N VAL A 303 -11.13 9.27 -13.01
CA VAL A 303 -11.28 8.30 -14.10
C VAL A 303 -12.02 7.05 -13.60
N LYS A 304 -13.10 6.68 -14.28
CA LYS A 304 -13.80 5.40 -14.12
C LYS A 304 -13.50 4.53 -15.34
N ALA A 305 -13.00 3.32 -15.14
CA ALA A 305 -12.81 2.34 -16.20
C ALA A 305 -13.98 1.35 -16.19
N SER A 306 -14.38 0.88 -17.36
CA SER A 306 -15.33 -0.21 -17.48
C SER A 306 -14.98 -1.15 -18.62
N SER A 307 -15.37 -2.41 -18.49
CA SER A 307 -15.16 -3.45 -19.50
C SER A 307 -16.43 -4.26 -19.68
N THR A 308 -16.81 -4.52 -20.93
CA THR A 308 -18.04 -5.26 -21.27
C THR A 308 -17.74 -6.38 -22.24
N ASN A 309 -18.27 -7.57 -21.97
CA ASN A 309 -18.31 -8.67 -22.92
C ASN A 309 -19.72 -9.25 -23.03
N ALA A 310 -19.88 -10.38 -23.72
CA ALA A 310 -21.19 -11.01 -23.94
C ALA A 310 -21.91 -11.44 -22.65
N VAL A 311 -21.19 -11.57 -21.53
CA VAL A 311 -21.74 -11.97 -20.23
C VAL A 311 -22.18 -10.76 -19.42
N GLY A 312 -21.44 -9.65 -19.47
CA GLY A 312 -21.82 -8.44 -18.74
C GLY A 312 -20.77 -7.34 -18.69
N LEU A 313 -21.08 -6.31 -17.90
CA LEU A 313 -20.27 -5.12 -17.62
C LEU A 313 -19.61 -5.24 -16.25
N SER A 314 -18.32 -4.90 -16.18
CA SER A 314 -17.59 -4.65 -14.94
C SER A 314 -17.12 -3.20 -14.92
N GLU A 315 -17.10 -2.57 -13.75
CA GLU A 315 -16.69 -1.18 -13.57
C GLU A 315 -15.69 -1.05 -12.42
N SER A 316 -14.72 -0.15 -12.55
CA SER A 316 -13.84 0.25 -11.46
C SER A 316 -14.52 1.31 -10.59
N ARG A 317 -13.96 1.55 -9.39
CA ARG A 317 -14.16 2.83 -8.69
C ARG A 317 -13.65 3.99 -9.54
N VAL A 318 -14.07 5.21 -9.21
CA VAL A 318 -13.47 6.43 -9.73
C VAL A 318 -12.08 6.58 -9.10
N VAL A 319 -11.05 6.69 -9.93
CA VAL A 319 -9.65 6.80 -9.51
C VAL A 319 -9.09 8.17 -9.95
N PRO A 320 -8.54 8.96 -9.02
CA PRO A 320 -7.87 10.21 -9.36
C PRO A 320 -6.53 9.94 -10.06
N MET A 321 -6.30 10.60 -11.19
CA MET A 321 -5.06 10.55 -11.97
C MET A 321 -4.67 11.97 -12.35
N ILE A 322 -3.38 12.27 -12.52
CA ILE A 322 -2.92 13.63 -12.76
C ILE A 322 -1.96 13.70 -13.94
N THR A 323 -2.14 14.70 -14.80
CA THR A 323 -1.17 15.01 -15.88
C THR A 323 0.12 15.58 -15.31
N ALA A 324 1.23 15.46 -16.04
CA ALA A 324 2.48 16.10 -15.67
C ALA A 324 2.34 17.63 -15.61
N SER A 325 3.14 18.26 -14.76
CA SER A 325 3.22 19.71 -14.68
C SER A 325 4.21 20.29 -15.71
N ARG A 326 4.30 21.61 -15.77
CA ARG A 326 5.36 22.34 -16.50
C ARG A 326 6.53 22.74 -15.59
N SER A 327 6.58 22.21 -14.36
CA SER A 327 7.64 22.50 -13.39
C SER A 327 8.98 21.94 -13.87
N THR A 328 10.10 22.54 -13.43
CA THR A 328 11.43 22.00 -13.77
C THR A 328 11.75 20.67 -13.09
N GLY A 329 10.93 20.22 -12.13
CA GLY A 329 11.10 18.93 -11.46
C GLY A 329 12.34 18.83 -10.58
N LYS A 330 12.87 19.96 -10.09
CA LYS A 330 14.04 19.97 -9.20
C LYS A 330 13.73 19.21 -7.92
N MET A 331 14.51 18.16 -7.65
CA MET A 331 14.47 17.39 -6.42
C MET A 331 15.77 17.60 -5.64
N ARG A 332 15.67 17.84 -4.34
CA ARG A 332 16.82 18.04 -3.44
C ARG A 332 16.64 17.22 -2.18
N THR A 333 17.62 16.41 -1.85
CA THR A 333 17.67 15.62 -0.62
C THR A 333 18.58 16.30 0.40
N TYR A 334 18.25 16.15 1.67
CA TYR A 334 18.96 16.74 2.80
C TYR A 334 19.05 15.74 3.93
N PHE A 335 20.22 15.66 4.56
CA PHE A 335 20.51 14.76 5.67
C PHE A 335 21.03 15.55 6.87
N THR A 336 20.66 15.13 8.09
CA THR A 336 21.11 15.77 9.34
C THR A 336 22.44 15.21 9.85
N ASN A 337 23.00 14.20 9.19
CA ASN A 337 24.26 13.57 9.55
C ASN A 337 25.21 13.50 8.35
N PRO A 338 26.53 13.35 8.58
CA PRO A 338 27.51 13.26 7.50
C PRO A 338 27.17 12.20 6.45
N VAL A 339 27.56 12.45 5.21
CA VAL A 339 27.37 11.55 4.06
C VAL A 339 28.71 11.20 3.41
N ASN A 340 28.80 10.04 2.76
CA ASN A 340 30.01 9.59 2.08
C ASN A 340 30.02 10.07 0.61
N THR A 341 30.42 11.31 0.40
CA THR A 341 30.49 11.92 -0.95
C THR A 341 31.51 11.28 -1.88
N ALA A 342 32.40 10.39 -1.40
CA ALA A 342 33.30 9.62 -2.27
C ALA A 342 32.53 8.65 -3.19
N LEU A 343 31.29 8.31 -2.85
CA LEU A 343 30.40 7.47 -3.65
C LEU A 343 29.45 8.30 -4.54
N ALA A 344 29.64 9.62 -4.63
CA ALA A 344 28.81 10.47 -5.46
C ALA A 344 29.04 10.18 -6.96
N LEU A 345 27.95 10.07 -7.71
CA LEU A 345 28.02 10.25 -9.16
C LEU A 345 28.54 11.67 -9.49
N PRO A 346 29.16 11.89 -10.65
CA PRO A 346 29.60 13.23 -11.05
C PRO A 346 28.51 14.29 -10.91
N GLY A 347 28.81 15.35 -10.15
CA GLY A 347 27.87 16.43 -9.84
C GLY A 347 26.66 16.02 -9.00
N ASN A 348 26.76 14.96 -8.20
CA ASN A 348 25.65 14.40 -7.44
C ASN A 348 25.92 14.22 -5.93
N ALA A 349 26.81 15.02 -5.35
CA ALA A 349 27.09 14.94 -3.92
C ALA A 349 25.82 15.17 -3.09
N ALA A 350 25.55 14.24 -2.16
CA ALA A 350 24.48 14.37 -1.18
C ALA A 350 24.75 15.55 -0.23
N LEU A 351 23.69 16.19 0.25
CA LEU A 351 23.80 17.37 1.11
C LEU A 351 23.57 17.01 2.58
N TYR A 352 24.66 17.02 3.35
CA TYR A 352 24.61 17.04 4.81
C TYR A 352 24.47 18.49 5.32
N LEU A 353 23.55 18.71 6.26
CA LEU A 353 23.29 19.99 6.90
C LEU A 353 23.78 20.00 8.37
N PRO A 354 25.03 20.41 8.63
CA PRO A 354 25.60 20.41 9.98
C PRO A 354 24.94 21.43 10.91
N ASN A 355 25.09 21.20 12.22
CA ASN A 355 24.79 22.17 13.29
C ASN A 355 23.35 22.73 13.24
N GLY A 356 22.36 21.91 12.89
CA GLY A 356 20.95 22.33 12.85
C GLY A 356 20.54 23.11 11.60
N ALA A 357 21.39 23.20 10.57
CA ALA A 357 21.10 23.93 9.33
C ALA A 357 19.89 23.39 8.54
N MET A 358 19.34 22.24 8.93
CA MET A 358 18.03 21.75 8.46
C MET A 358 16.92 22.77 8.73
N ALA A 359 16.91 23.39 9.93
CA ALA A 359 15.91 24.38 10.30
C ALA A 359 15.93 25.59 9.36
N ASP A 360 17.14 26.13 9.08
CA ASP A 360 17.34 27.24 8.16
C ASP A 360 16.94 26.87 6.73
N THR A 361 17.18 25.62 6.32
CA THR A 361 16.85 25.15 4.98
C THR A 361 15.34 25.08 4.79
N VAL A 362 14.59 24.47 5.73
CA VAL A 362 13.13 24.47 5.72
C VAL A 362 12.59 25.90 5.73
N ALA A 363 13.12 26.76 6.61
CA ALA A 363 12.75 28.17 6.70
C ALA A 363 12.96 28.93 5.37
N ARG A 364 14.04 28.64 4.63
CA ARG A 364 14.27 29.21 3.30
C ARG A 364 13.24 28.74 2.28
N TYR A 365 12.82 27.48 2.29
CA TYR A 365 11.73 27.02 1.42
C TYR A 365 10.40 27.73 1.75
N ILE A 366 10.05 27.82 3.03
CA ILE A 366 8.88 28.59 3.50
C ILE A 366 8.97 30.05 3.05
N GLY A 367 10.17 30.65 3.09
CA GLY A 367 10.44 32.00 2.61
C GLY A 367 10.14 32.21 1.11
N ARG A 368 10.04 31.15 0.31
CA ARG A 368 9.69 31.22 -1.12
C ARG A 368 8.20 31.38 -1.37
N ALA A 369 7.35 31.05 -0.39
CA ALA A 369 5.91 31.10 -0.55
C ALA A 369 5.44 32.54 -0.88
N LYS A 370 4.58 32.64 -1.90
CA LYS A 370 4.01 33.89 -2.41
C LYS A 370 2.49 33.96 -2.27
N GLN A 371 1.80 32.83 -2.26
CA GLN A 371 0.35 32.74 -2.30
C GLN A 371 -0.19 31.87 -1.17
N THR A 372 0.29 30.63 -1.05
CA THR A 372 -0.24 29.65 -0.10
C THR A 372 0.87 28.85 0.57
N LEU A 373 0.65 28.49 1.84
CA LEU A 373 1.56 27.66 2.62
C LEU A 373 0.74 26.75 3.54
N ASP A 374 0.73 25.45 3.23
CA ASP A 374 0.09 24.43 4.05
C ASP A 374 1.16 23.61 4.77
N ILE A 375 1.04 23.46 6.09
CA ILE A 375 2.00 22.74 6.92
C ILE A 375 1.28 21.66 7.72
N ALA A 376 1.67 20.39 7.53
CA ALA A 376 1.27 19.29 8.39
C ALA A 376 2.52 18.75 9.10
N ILE A 377 2.63 18.98 10.41
CA ILE A 377 3.83 18.66 11.18
C ILE A 377 3.50 18.01 12.53
N TYR A 378 4.01 16.81 12.76
CA TYR A 378 3.80 16.07 14.01
C TYR A 378 4.28 16.86 15.24
N ASN A 379 5.52 17.38 15.23
CA ASN A 379 6.06 18.11 16.38
C ASN A 379 6.89 19.33 15.96
N TRP A 380 6.54 20.51 16.50
CA TRP A 380 7.15 21.80 16.16
C TRP A 380 7.71 22.60 17.34
N ASN A 381 9.04 22.59 17.48
CA ASN A 381 9.78 23.31 18.52
C ASN A 381 10.85 24.30 17.99
N SER A 382 11.01 24.45 16.67
CA SER A 382 11.99 25.34 16.06
C SER A 382 11.57 26.83 16.01
N PRO A 383 12.26 27.73 16.73
CA PRO A 383 12.03 29.18 16.65
C PRO A 383 12.33 29.75 15.26
N THR A 384 13.35 29.21 14.57
CA THR A 384 13.71 29.62 13.20
C THR A 384 12.55 29.39 12.23
N ILE A 385 11.90 28.24 12.32
CA ILE A 385 10.83 27.88 11.39
C ILE A 385 9.57 28.72 11.66
N VAL A 386 9.19 28.94 12.93
CA VAL A 386 8.03 29.82 13.24
C VAL A 386 8.26 31.26 12.84
N ALA A 387 9.47 31.78 12.96
CA ALA A 387 9.82 33.11 12.44
C ALA A 387 9.61 33.19 10.92
N ALA A 388 10.02 32.16 10.17
CA ALA A 388 9.81 32.11 8.72
C ALA A 388 8.33 32.03 8.32
N VAL A 389 7.53 31.26 9.08
CA VAL A 389 6.07 31.15 8.85
C VAL A 389 5.35 32.46 9.16
N ASN A 390 5.68 33.12 10.29
CA ASN A 390 5.16 34.44 10.61
C ASN A 390 5.55 35.46 9.54
N ALA A 391 6.80 35.44 9.05
CA ALA A 391 7.24 36.31 7.97
C ALA A 391 6.47 36.04 6.66
N ALA A 392 6.12 34.78 6.34
CA ALA A 392 5.23 34.47 5.22
C ALA A 392 3.84 35.05 5.42
N LYS A 393 3.25 34.90 6.62
CA LYS A 393 1.96 35.51 6.96
C LYS A 393 1.99 37.03 6.82
N THR A 394 3.03 37.71 7.32
CA THR A 394 3.22 39.16 7.17
C THR A 394 3.29 39.60 5.70
N ARG A 395 3.86 38.78 4.81
CA ARG A 395 3.88 39.05 3.36
C ARG A 395 2.51 38.85 2.67
N GLY A 396 1.48 38.40 3.40
CA GLY A 396 0.15 38.14 2.87
C GLY A 396 -0.06 36.72 2.33
N VAL A 397 0.87 35.79 2.58
CA VAL A 397 0.69 34.38 2.22
C VAL A 397 -0.46 33.78 3.05
N ALA A 398 -1.36 33.03 2.40
CA ALA A 398 -2.39 32.26 3.09
C ALA A 398 -1.74 31.02 3.74
N VAL A 399 -1.56 31.07 5.06
CA VAL A 399 -0.92 29.99 5.84
C VAL A 399 -1.98 29.16 6.55
N ARG A 400 -1.87 27.82 6.49
CA ARG A 400 -2.68 26.86 7.27
C ARG A 400 -1.77 25.84 7.96
N VAL A 401 -2.09 25.48 9.20
CA VAL A 401 -1.27 24.54 9.99
C VAL A 401 -2.11 23.39 10.57
N ILE A 402 -1.65 22.17 10.38
CA ILE A 402 -2.16 20.96 11.02
C ILE A 402 -1.04 20.37 11.89
N TYR A 403 -1.36 20.02 13.13
CA TYR A 403 -0.38 19.50 14.10
C TYR A 403 -0.94 18.35 14.95
N GLU A 404 -0.06 17.55 15.56
CA GLU A 404 -0.46 16.54 16.55
C GLU A 404 -0.56 17.19 17.93
N ASN A 405 -1.76 17.19 18.52
CA ASN A 405 -2.08 18.00 19.70
C ASN A 405 -1.44 17.46 20.98
N GLU A 406 -1.10 16.17 21.01
CA GLU A 406 -0.47 15.54 22.18
C GLU A 406 1.03 15.87 22.32
N ASN A 407 1.64 16.47 21.29
CA ASN A 407 3.03 16.91 21.36
C ASN A 407 3.20 18.29 22.00
N ALA A 408 4.39 18.55 22.55
CA ALA A 408 4.71 19.82 23.21
C ALA A 408 4.54 21.05 22.31
N ASN A 409 4.92 20.95 21.03
CA ASN A 409 4.72 21.97 20.00
C ASN A 409 5.04 23.41 20.45
N VAL A 410 6.19 23.61 21.12
CA VAL A 410 6.46 24.85 21.86
C VAL A 410 6.50 26.09 20.96
N SER A 411 6.72 25.92 19.65
CA SER A 411 6.72 27.03 18.69
C SER A 411 5.32 27.52 18.34
N LEU A 412 4.27 26.73 18.55
CA LEU A 412 2.90 27.17 18.22
C LEU A 412 2.45 28.34 19.10
N SER A 413 2.94 28.49 20.32
CA SER A 413 2.65 29.67 21.16
C SER A 413 3.16 30.99 20.57
N ASN A 414 4.21 30.92 19.73
CA ASN A 414 4.80 32.06 19.03
C ASN A 414 4.32 32.20 17.57
N LEU A 415 3.47 31.29 17.10
CA LEU A 415 2.86 31.39 15.77
C LEU A 415 1.80 32.49 15.78
N ASP A 416 1.86 33.37 14.77
CA ASP A 416 0.92 34.48 14.59
C ASP A 416 -0.53 34.01 14.83
N PRO A 417 -1.28 34.65 15.75
CA PRO A 417 -2.63 34.23 16.11
C PRO A 417 -3.61 34.26 14.93
N ALA A 418 -3.33 35.03 13.87
CA ALA A 418 -4.12 35.06 12.64
C ALA A 418 -3.80 33.91 11.66
N VAL A 419 -2.87 33.01 12.01
CA VAL A 419 -2.65 31.75 11.28
C VAL A 419 -3.63 30.70 11.80
N PRO A 420 -4.63 30.27 11.00
CA PRO A 420 -5.55 29.24 11.40
C PRO A 420 -4.82 27.90 11.53
N ARG A 421 -5.16 27.14 12.57
CA ARG A 421 -4.50 25.88 12.92
C ARG A 421 -5.47 24.86 13.50
N ILE A 422 -5.26 23.58 13.20
CA ILE A 422 -6.02 22.45 13.75
C ILE A 422 -5.06 21.45 14.38
N GLY A 423 -5.33 21.08 15.62
CA GLY A 423 -4.66 19.97 16.30
C GLY A 423 -5.54 18.73 16.26
N ARG A 424 -4.98 17.57 15.92
CA ARG A 424 -5.71 16.30 16.03
C ARG A 424 -6.05 16.00 17.50
N GLN A 425 -7.28 15.57 17.83
CA GLN A 425 -7.79 15.52 19.23
C GLN A 425 -7.95 14.11 19.84
N THR A 426 -7.65 13.03 19.12
CA THR A 426 -7.97 11.65 19.55
C THR A 426 -6.79 10.93 20.20
N LEU A 427 -7.07 9.94 21.07
CA LEU A 427 -6.03 9.20 21.82
C LEU A 427 -5.47 7.94 21.11
N GLN A 428 -6.16 7.42 20.07
CA GLN A 428 -5.87 6.08 19.51
C GLN A 428 -5.03 6.05 18.22
N ASN A 429 -4.92 7.17 17.50
CA ASN A 429 -4.05 7.31 16.31
C ASN A 429 -3.13 8.53 16.44
N ILE A 430 -2.34 8.92 15.43
CA ILE A 430 -1.57 10.19 15.46
C ILE A 430 -1.49 10.84 14.09
N MET A 431 -1.45 12.19 14.05
CA MET A 431 -1.14 12.96 12.85
C MET A 431 0.37 12.99 12.68
N HIS A 432 0.93 11.97 12.06
CA HIS A 432 2.38 11.76 11.99
C HIS A 432 3.00 12.31 10.70
N ASN A 433 2.32 13.21 9.99
CA ASN A 433 2.87 13.85 8.80
C ASN A 433 4.01 14.85 9.13
N LYS A 434 4.91 15.03 8.16
CA LYS A 434 5.98 16.04 8.16
C LYS A 434 6.12 16.61 6.76
N PHE A 435 5.10 17.31 6.28
CA PHE A 435 5.14 17.92 4.96
C PHE A 435 4.77 19.40 4.96
N VAL A 436 5.30 20.10 3.96
CA VAL A 436 4.96 21.49 3.64
C VAL A 436 4.61 21.59 2.16
N VAL A 437 3.48 22.20 1.85
CA VAL A 437 3.06 22.52 0.48
C VAL A 437 3.14 24.03 0.26
N ILE A 438 3.88 24.44 -0.75
CA ILE A 438 4.11 25.83 -1.10
C ILE A 438 3.44 26.11 -2.44
N ASP A 439 2.58 27.12 -2.51
CA ASP A 439 2.03 27.71 -3.74
C ASP A 439 1.42 26.71 -4.76
N ALA A 440 0.75 25.64 -4.31
CA ALA A 440 0.27 24.53 -5.15
C ALA A 440 -0.52 24.97 -6.40
N ASN A 441 -1.29 26.05 -6.30
CA ASN A 441 -2.15 26.56 -7.38
C ASN A 441 -1.55 27.75 -8.14
N SER A 442 -0.25 28.04 -7.98
CA SER A 442 0.40 29.15 -8.68
C SER A 442 0.29 29.03 -10.20
N ALA A 443 0.02 30.13 -10.88
CA ALA A 443 0.09 30.18 -12.35
C ALA A 443 1.53 29.96 -12.87
N GLU A 444 2.53 30.21 -12.03
CA GLU A 444 3.94 29.99 -12.34
C GLU A 444 4.36 28.57 -11.94
N PRO A 445 4.57 27.63 -12.88
CA PRO A 445 4.76 26.22 -12.57
C PRO A 445 6.05 25.93 -11.79
N ASN A 446 6.97 26.89 -11.67
CA ASN A 446 8.19 26.75 -10.88
C ASN A 446 8.11 27.31 -9.46
N GLN A 447 6.96 27.85 -9.04
CA GLN A 447 6.74 28.25 -7.64
C GLN A 447 6.33 27.10 -6.72
N PRO A 448 5.54 26.10 -7.15
CA PRO A 448 5.13 25.01 -6.28
C PRO A 448 6.29 24.17 -5.76
N TRP A 449 6.28 23.87 -4.46
CA TRP A 449 7.18 22.92 -3.82
C TRP A 449 6.44 22.05 -2.81
N VAL A 450 6.88 20.81 -2.70
CA VAL A 450 6.57 19.92 -1.58
C VAL A 450 7.86 19.62 -0.83
N TRP A 451 7.86 19.82 0.47
CA TRP A 451 8.89 19.34 1.39
C TRP A 451 8.32 18.17 2.18
N THR A 452 9.02 17.04 2.28
CA THR A 452 8.64 15.93 3.17
C THR A 452 9.86 15.15 3.66
N GLY A 453 9.66 14.17 4.54
CA GLY A 453 10.68 13.23 5.02
C GLY A 453 10.39 12.75 6.44
N SER A 454 11.43 12.29 7.12
CA SER A 454 11.31 11.76 8.49
C SER A 454 11.39 12.83 9.58
N THR A 455 11.69 14.08 9.23
CA THR A 455 12.22 15.10 10.15
C THR A 455 11.12 15.87 10.90
N ASN A 456 10.96 15.66 12.21
CA ASN A 456 10.22 16.60 13.04
C ASN A 456 11.00 17.90 13.23
N TRP A 457 10.31 18.97 13.65
CA TRP A 457 10.95 20.27 13.90
C TRP A 457 11.38 20.44 15.36
N THR A 458 11.99 19.41 15.94
CA THR A 458 12.61 19.44 17.28
C THR A 458 14.13 19.63 17.16
N ALA A 459 14.77 20.15 18.23
CA ALA A 459 16.20 20.47 18.19
C ALA A 459 17.08 19.25 17.82
N ALA A 460 16.82 18.09 18.43
CA ALA A 460 17.54 16.86 18.14
C ALA A 460 17.28 16.37 16.72
N GLN A 461 16.02 16.38 16.25
CA GLN A 461 15.68 15.87 14.92
C GLN A 461 16.12 16.76 13.77
N LEU A 462 16.29 18.05 14.01
CA LEU A 462 16.84 19.00 13.04
C LEU A 462 18.38 19.00 13.01
N SER A 463 19.07 18.32 13.94
CA SER A 463 20.52 18.45 14.10
C SER A 463 21.30 17.16 14.35
N THR A 464 20.90 16.32 15.32
CA THR A 464 21.73 15.22 15.83
C THR A 464 21.18 13.84 15.51
N ASP A 465 19.85 13.69 15.50
CA ASP A 465 19.20 12.43 15.13
C ASP A 465 19.28 12.23 13.62
N ARG A 466 19.45 10.98 13.20
CA ARG A 466 19.55 10.60 11.78
C ARG A 466 18.21 10.76 11.11
N ASN A 467 18.10 11.80 10.30
CA ASN A 467 16.89 12.22 9.61
C ASN A 467 17.19 12.64 8.18
N ASN A 468 16.20 12.44 7.31
CA ASN A 468 16.25 12.91 5.94
C ASN A 468 15.07 13.83 5.65
N SER A 469 15.23 14.64 4.62
CA SER A 469 14.15 15.38 3.98
C SER A 469 14.38 15.45 2.46
N ILE A 470 13.30 15.50 1.71
CA ILE A 470 13.29 15.71 0.27
C ILE A 470 12.38 16.90 -0.07
N ALA A 471 12.88 17.80 -0.91
CA ALA A 471 12.14 18.93 -1.47
C ALA A 471 11.98 18.73 -2.98
N VAL A 472 10.74 18.74 -3.46
CA VAL A 472 10.37 18.49 -4.86
C VAL A 472 9.64 19.70 -5.43
N GLN A 473 10.17 20.28 -6.51
CA GLN A 473 9.52 21.35 -7.26
C GLN A 473 8.61 20.77 -8.33
N ASP A 474 7.35 20.56 -7.97
CA ASP A 474 6.37 20.06 -8.93
C ASP A 474 4.95 20.51 -8.56
N GLN A 475 4.25 21.07 -9.54
CA GLN A 475 2.87 21.54 -9.34
C GLN A 475 1.89 20.38 -9.18
N SER A 476 2.06 19.28 -9.92
CA SER A 476 1.17 18.13 -9.85
C SER A 476 1.24 17.51 -8.46
N LEU A 477 2.46 17.28 -7.94
CA LEU A 477 2.69 16.77 -6.59
C LEU A 477 2.16 17.71 -5.52
N ALA A 478 2.39 19.02 -5.65
CA ALA A 478 1.88 20.01 -4.70
C ALA A 478 0.34 20.00 -4.63
N ARG A 479 -0.34 19.88 -5.78
CA ARG A 479 -1.81 19.76 -5.82
C ARG A 479 -2.30 18.47 -5.17
N THR A 480 -1.62 17.34 -5.39
CA THR A 480 -1.93 16.07 -4.70
C THR A 480 -1.81 16.21 -3.18
N TYR A 481 -0.70 16.75 -2.68
CA TYR A 481 -0.54 16.96 -1.23
C TYR A 481 -1.55 17.97 -0.66
N THR A 482 -2.01 18.94 -1.46
CA THR A 482 -3.12 19.82 -1.07
C THR A 482 -4.45 19.07 -0.95
N VAL A 483 -4.71 18.03 -1.76
CA VAL A 483 -5.91 17.18 -1.61
C VAL A 483 -5.88 16.46 -0.27
N GLU A 484 -4.78 15.75 0.04
CA GLU A 484 -4.58 15.08 1.35
C GLU A 484 -4.69 16.07 2.51
N PHE A 485 -4.03 17.24 2.41
CA PHE A 485 -4.10 18.27 3.45
C PHE A 485 -5.55 18.72 3.68
N ASN A 486 -6.35 18.84 2.62
CA ASN A 486 -7.72 19.31 2.72
C ASN A 486 -8.66 18.30 3.39
N GLU A 487 -8.37 16.99 3.38
CA GLU A 487 -9.14 16.02 4.19
C GLU A 487 -8.93 16.25 5.67
N MET A 488 -7.66 16.38 6.08
CA MET A 488 -7.30 16.70 7.47
C MET A 488 -7.76 18.10 7.87
N TRP A 489 -7.83 19.04 6.93
CA TRP A 489 -8.33 20.39 7.19
C TRP A 489 -9.85 20.44 7.31
N GLY A 490 -10.56 19.67 6.46
CA GLY A 490 -12.02 19.63 6.30
C GLY A 490 -12.62 20.97 5.84
N GLY A 491 -12.60 21.94 6.73
CA GLY A 491 -13.10 23.31 6.55
C GLY A 491 -12.47 24.30 7.52
N GLY A 492 -11.36 23.95 8.17
CA GLY A 492 -10.72 24.79 9.18
C GLY A 492 -11.25 24.58 10.60
N THR A 493 -12.10 23.56 10.81
CA THR A 493 -12.70 23.26 12.11
C THR A 493 -12.50 21.79 12.49
N GLN A 494 -12.46 21.53 13.80
CA GLN A 494 -12.33 20.17 14.32
C GLN A 494 -13.48 19.25 13.87
N ALA A 495 -14.70 19.78 13.76
CA ALA A 495 -15.88 19.00 13.41
C ALA A 495 -15.83 18.46 11.98
N THR A 496 -15.15 19.19 11.08
CA THR A 496 -15.02 18.83 9.66
C THR A 496 -13.73 18.09 9.33
N ALA A 497 -12.75 18.10 10.23
CA ALA A 497 -11.42 17.52 10.01
C ALA A 497 -11.45 15.99 10.05
N LEU A 498 -10.90 15.35 9.02
CA LEU A 498 -10.82 13.89 8.89
C LEU A 498 -9.36 13.43 9.06
N PHE A 499 -9.15 12.52 10.00
CA PHE A 499 -7.84 11.95 10.34
C PHE A 499 -7.95 10.43 10.38
N GLY A 500 -6.82 9.75 10.15
CA GLY A 500 -6.71 8.31 10.18
C GLY A 500 -7.68 7.64 9.21
N SER A 501 -8.35 6.58 9.67
CA SER A 501 -9.29 5.76 8.89
C SER A 501 -10.55 6.51 8.43
N ARG A 502 -10.78 7.76 8.86
CA ARG A 502 -11.90 8.59 8.38
C ARG A 502 -11.61 9.28 7.04
N LYS A 503 -10.34 9.31 6.60
CA LYS A 503 -9.96 9.79 5.27
C LYS A 503 -10.33 8.78 4.19
N THR A 504 -10.14 9.16 2.94
CA THR A 504 -10.36 8.30 1.77
C THR A 504 -9.14 8.29 0.85
N ASP A 505 -8.92 7.16 0.16
CA ASP A 505 -7.96 7.09 -0.94
C ASP A 505 -8.51 7.91 -2.14
N ASN A 506 -8.17 9.20 -2.16
CA ASN A 506 -8.70 10.19 -3.11
C ASN A 506 -7.61 11.02 -3.81
N THR A 507 -6.34 10.62 -3.66
CA THR A 507 -5.20 11.34 -4.22
C THR A 507 -4.59 10.60 -5.42
N PRO A 508 -4.08 11.31 -6.45
CA PRO A 508 -3.31 10.66 -7.50
C PRO A 508 -2.01 10.04 -6.95
N HIS A 509 -1.73 8.78 -7.30
CA HIS A 509 -0.53 8.09 -6.83
C HIS A 509 0.68 8.14 -7.76
N TYR A 510 0.48 8.32 -9.07
CA TYR A 510 1.55 8.20 -10.07
C TYR A 510 1.81 9.52 -10.80
N PHE A 511 3.08 9.87 -10.96
CA PHE A 511 3.52 11.16 -11.52
C PHE A 511 4.65 10.98 -12.53
N SER A 512 4.71 11.88 -13.51
CA SER A 512 5.93 12.17 -14.27
C SER A 512 6.41 13.57 -13.94
N ILE A 513 7.51 13.67 -13.21
CA ILE A 513 8.10 14.94 -12.75
C ILE A 513 9.38 15.16 -13.56
N ALA A 514 9.32 16.06 -14.55
CA ALA A 514 10.41 16.29 -15.50
C ALA A 514 10.95 15.00 -16.15
N GLY A 515 10.05 14.07 -16.49
CA GLY A 515 10.39 12.77 -17.11
C GLY A 515 10.74 11.66 -16.12
N LYS A 516 10.86 11.96 -14.82
CA LYS A 516 11.11 10.96 -13.76
C LYS A 516 9.80 10.41 -13.23
N GLN A 517 9.73 9.10 -13.02
CA GLN A 517 8.59 8.49 -12.35
C GLN A 517 8.70 8.75 -10.84
N VAL A 518 7.61 9.24 -10.27
CA VAL A 518 7.46 9.43 -8.82
C VAL A 518 6.11 8.90 -8.43
N GLU A 519 6.03 8.35 -7.23
CA GLU A 519 4.78 7.93 -6.62
C GLU A 519 4.56 8.61 -5.26
N SER A 520 3.30 8.79 -4.89
CA SER A 520 2.89 9.37 -3.60
C SER A 520 1.77 8.55 -2.96
N TRP A 521 1.93 8.25 -1.68
CA TRP A 521 1.03 7.39 -0.92
C TRP A 521 0.83 7.93 0.49
N PHE A 522 -0.40 7.84 1.00
CA PHE A 522 -0.80 8.35 2.31
C PHE A 522 -1.43 7.25 3.17
N SER A 523 -0.98 7.17 4.41
CA SER A 523 -1.60 6.27 5.39
C SER A 523 -2.77 6.96 6.09
N PRO A 524 -3.75 6.20 6.60
CA PRO A 524 -3.86 4.73 6.52
C PRO A 524 -4.67 4.21 5.31
N THR A 525 -5.11 5.11 4.43
CA THR A 525 -6.09 4.78 3.38
C THR A 525 -5.50 4.04 2.18
N ASP A 526 -4.19 4.19 1.95
CA ASP A 526 -3.59 3.77 0.68
C ASP A 526 -2.78 2.46 0.78
N ASN A 527 -2.83 1.77 1.93
CA ASN A 527 -2.09 0.52 2.18
C ASN A 527 -0.57 0.64 1.90
N VAL A 528 0.08 1.64 2.49
CA VAL A 528 1.49 1.96 2.28
C VAL A 528 2.44 0.78 2.58
N ASN A 529 2.13 -0.07 3.57
CA ASN A 529 2.91 -1.29 3.82
C ASN A 529 2.86 -2.26 2.63
N GLY A 530 1.69 -2.45 2.01
CA GLY A 530 1.55 -3.24 0.80
C GLY A 530 2.39 -2.68 -0.34
N ARG A 531 2.37 -1.35 -0.52
CA ARG A 531 3.19 -0.70 -1.54
C ARG A 531 4.69 -0.82 -1.28
N LEU A 532 5.14 -0.73 -0.03
CA LEU A 532 6.52 -0.99 0.35
C LEU A 532 6.94 -2.43 0.02
N ILE A 533 6.08 -3.41 0.30
CA ILE A 533 6.32 -4.82 -0.05
C ILE A 533 6.48 -4.98 -1.56
N GLU A 534 5.63 -4.35 -2.36
CA GLU A 534 5.74 -4.37 -3.82
C GLU A 534 7.06 -3.77 -4.31
N ALA A 535 7.48 -2.62 -3.77
CA ALA A 535 8.77 -2.01 -4.10
C ALA A 535 9.96 -2.90 -3.67
N ILE A 536 9.91 -3.54 -2.51
CA ILE A 536 10.95 -4.51 -2.10
C ILE A 536 11.01 -5.67 -3.10
N GLN A 537 9.87 -6.15 -3.58
CA GLN A 537 9.79 -7.27 -4.51
C GLN A 537 10.30 -6.95 -5.92
N THR A 538 10.48 -5.68 -6.28
CA THR A 538 11.12 -5.31 -7.55
C THR A 538 12.64 -5.39 -7.52
N ALA A 539 13.27 -5.43 -6.33
CA ALA A 539 14.73 -5.46 -6.21
C ALA A 539 15.33 -6.67 -6.93
N ASP A 540 16.29 -6.47 -7.82
CA ASP A 540 16.99 -7.53 -8.55
C ASP A 540 18.45 -7.71 -8.12
N SER A 541 19.09 -6.64 -7.63
CA SER A 541 20.55 -6.56 -7.43
C SER A 541 20.93 -6.28 -5.98
N ASP A 542 20.25 -5.33 -5.33
CA ASP A 542 20.55 -4.91 -3.97
C ASP A 542 19.36 -4.28 -3.26
N LEU A 543 19.45 -4.21 -1.94
CA LEU A 543 18.40 -3.69 -1.07
C LEU A 543 19.05 -3.11 0.18
N HIS A 544 18.90 -1.80 0.38
CA HIS A 544 19.51 -1.07 1.50
C HIS A 544 18.43 -0.36 2.32
N ILE A 545 18.36 -0.65 3.62
CA ILE A 545 17.24 -0.21 4.45
C ILE A 545 17.74 0.53 5.69
N ALA A 546 17.24 1.74 5.91
CA ALA A 546 17.38 2.46 7.17
C ALA A 546 16.00 2.81 7.74
N THR A 547 15.59 2.11 8.80
CA THR A 547 14.27 2.29 9.41
C THR A 547 14.29 2.37 10.93
N MET A 548 13.66 3.40 11.48
CA MET A 548 13.51 3.59 12.92
C MET A 548 12.79 2.40 13.58
N LEU A 549 11.74 1.89 12.92
CA LEU A 549 10.84 0.91 13.52
C LEU A 549 10.31 -0.04 12.46
N LEU A 550 10.46 -1.34 12.73
CA LEU A 550 9.83 -2.43 11.98
C LEU A 550 9.19 -3.41 12.97
N THR A 551 7.86 -3.52 12.92
CA THR A 551 7.08 -4.46 13.74
C THR A 551 6.13 -5.33 12.90
N GLN A 552 6.26 -5.26 11.57
CA GLN A 552 5.39 -5.92 10.61
C GLN A 552 6.08 -7.16 10.00
N THR A 553 5.56 -8.34 10.34
CA THR A 553 6.16 -9.62 9.95
C THR A 553 6.13 -9.87 8.43
N ASP A 554 5.09 -9.39 7.74
CA ASP A 554 4.97 -9.45 6.28
C ASP A 554 6.07 -8.65 5.57
N ILE A 555 6.39 -7.45 6.04
CA ILE A 555 7.52 -6.65 5.54
C ILE A 555 8.85 -7.39 5.80
N GLY A 556 9.06 -7.90 7.02
CA GLY A 556 10.25 -8.68 7.34
C GLY A 556 10.42 -9.92 6.45
N ASN A 557 9.32 -10.62 6.17
CA ASN A 557 9.29 -11.75 5.24
C ASN A 557 9.59 -11.32 3.81
N ALA A 558 9.03 -10.19 3.33
CA ALA A 558 9.30 -9.68 1.99
C ALA A 558 10.80 -9.38 1.80
N ILE A 559 11.44 -8.73 2.78
CA ILE A 559 12.88 -8.46 2.77
C ILE A 559 13.67 -9.77 2.71
N ALA A 560 13.44 -10.69 3.64
CA ALA A 560 14.19 -11.93 3.72
C ALA A 560 14.00 -12.82 2.48
N ASN A 561 12.76 -12.90 1.98
CA ASN A 561 12.42 -13.70 0.81
C ASN A 561 13.02 -13.12 -0.46
N GLN A 562 12.95 -11.81 -0.67
CA GLN A 562 13.52 -11.20 -1.87
C GLN A 562 15.05 -11.35 -1.89
N ILE A 563 15.72 -11.07 -0.77
CA ILE A 563 17.18 -11.22 -0.66
C ILE A 563 17.61 -12.64 -0.99
N ARG A 564 16.87 -13.63 -0.48
CA ARG A 564 17.12 -15.05 -0.76
C ARG A 564 16.84 -15.42 -2.21
N ALA A 565 15.71 -14.97 -2.76
CA ALA A 565 15.26 -15.28 -4.11
C ALA A 565 16.22 -14.73 -5.18
N LYS A 566 16.76 -13.53 -4.96
CA LYS A 566 17.70 -12.87 -5.88
C LYS A 566 19.17 -13.13 -5.57
N ASN A 567 19.45 -13.82 -4.46
CA ASN A 567 20.81 -14.09 -3.99
C ASN A 567 21.65 -12.81 -3.89
N MET A 568 21.08 -11.76 -3.28
CA MET A 568 21.66 -10.42 -3.21
C MET A 568 22.23 -10.04 -1.84
N ALA A 569 22.25 -10.97 -0.88
CA ALA A 569 22.75 -10.72 0.48
C ALA A 569 24.17 -10.14 0.55
N GLY A 570 25.02 -10.41 -0.45
CA GLY A 570 26.38 -9.86 -0.53
C GLY A 570 26.46 -8.34 -0.73
N CYS A 571 25.38 -7.73 -1.22
CA CYS A 571 25.27 -6.29 -1.48
C CYS A 571 23.98 -5.68 -0.87
N SER A 572 23.37 -6.34 0.12
CA SER A 572 22.21 -5.80 0.82
C SER A 572 22.58 -5.54 2.28
N GLU A 573 22.11 -4.44 2.85
CA GLU A 573 22.30 -4.15 4.28
C GLU A 573 21.05 -3.51 4.88
N MET A 574 20.94 -3.63 6.19
CA MET A 574 19.84 -3.01 6.94
C MET A 574 20.33 -2.48 8.28
N VAL A 575 19.92 -1.26 8.61
CA VAL A 575 20.18 -0.62 9.90
C VAL A 575 18.85 -0.23 10.55
N MET A 576 18.67 -0.64 11.80
CA MET A 576 17.50 -0.33 12.61
C MET A 576 17.87 0.47 13.86
N ASN A 577 16.92 1.21 14.44
CA ASN A 577 17.17 1.95 15.67
C ASN A 577 17.30 1.02 16.89
N SER A 578 16.35 0.08 17.05
CA SER A 578 16.31 -0.87 18.16
C SER A 578 15.36 -2.02 17.84
N ILE A 579 15.56 -3.15 18.53
CA ILE A 579 14.68 -4.34 18.51
C ILE A 579 14.01 -4.59 19.87
N GLN A 580 14.22 -3.70 20.85
CA GLN A 580 13.69 -3.86 22.21
C GLN A 580 12.19 -3.57 22.33
N ALA A 581 11.52 -3.22 21.23
CA ALA A 581 10.13 -2.76 21.23
C ALA A 581 9.11 -3.85 21.60
N ASN A 582 9.41 -5.14 21.30
CA ASN A 582 8.66 -6.34 21.71
C ASN A 582 9.26 -7.61 21.06
N SER A 583 8.72 -8.80 21.39
CA SER A 583 9.13 -10.08 20.80
C SER A 583 8.94 -10.15 19.28
N ALA A 584 7.90 -9.51 18.72
CA ALA A 584 7.67 -9.52 17.29
C ALA A 584 8.79 -8.80 16.51
N ALA A 585 9.31 -7.69 17.04
CA ALA A 585 10.47 -7.01 16.45
C ALA A 585 11.74 -7.89 16.50
N GLN A 586 11.91 -8.67 17.56
CA GLN A 586 12.99 -9.64 17.69
C GLN A 586 12.87 -10.78 16.66
N ASP A 587 11.68 -11.39 16.52
CA ASP A 587 11.44 -12.47 15.56
C ASP A 587 11.69 -12.01 14.11
N ILE A 588 11.27 -10.78 13.78
CA ILE A 588 11.51 -10.18 12.47
C ILE A 588 13.00 -9.96 12.25
N PHE A 589 13.70 -9.41 13.25
CA PHE A 589 15.14 -9.21 13.18
C PHE A 589 15.87 -10.53 12.96
N ASP A 590 15.52 -11.58 13.71
CA ASP A 590 16.15 -12.89 13.61
C ASP A 590 15.90 -13.55 12.25
N ASN A 591 14.68 -13.40 11.69
CA ASN A 591 14.38 -13.85 10.34
C ASN A 591 15.27 -13.17 9.28
N ILE A 592 15.37 -11.84 9.31
CA ILE A 592 16.22 -11.09 8.37
C ILE A 592 17.71 -11.42 8.62
N LYS A 593 18.10 -11.65 9.88
CA LYS A 593 19.46 -12.05 10.26
C LYS A 593 19.89 -13.35 9.58
N THR A 594 18.96 -14.28 9.33
CA THR A 594 19.27 -15.53 8.63
C THR A 594 19.82 -15.33 7.22
N VAL A 595 19.48 -14.22 6.55
CA VAL A 595 19.95 -13.92 5.19
C VAL A 595 21.04 -12.86 5.16
N LEU A 596 20.99 -11.84 6.03
CA LEU A 596 21.96 -10.73 6.02
C LEU A 596 23.16 -10.96 6.94
N GLY A 597 23.07 -11.85 7.94
CA GLY A 597 24.15 -12.04 8.90
C GLY A 597 24.62 -10.71 9.50
N GLN A 598 25.93 -10.44 9.47
CA GLN A 598 26.51 -9.20 10.02
C GLN A 598 26.06 -7.90 9.31
N ARG A 599 25.43 -8.00 8.13
CA ARG A 599 24.91 -6.86 7.36
C ARG A 599 23.56 -6.31 7.88
N LEU A 600 22.91 -7.01 8.81
CA LEU A 600 21.81 -6.48 9.60
C LEU A 600 22.34 -5.93 10.94
N MET A 601 22.09 -4.65 11.20
CA MET A 601 22.68 -3.88 12.30
C MET A 601 21.63 -3.12 13.11
N ILE A 602 21.95 -2.92 14.40
CA ILE A 602 21.30 -1.93 15.25
C ILE A 602 22.23 -0.73 15.34
N ASP A 603 21.70 0.46 15.14
CA ASP A 603 22.44 1.71 15.27
C ASP A 603 22.91 1.91 16.71
N LYS A 604 24.22 2.11 16.89
CA LYS A 604 24.84 2.32 18.22
C LYS A 604 25.29 3.77 18.45
N GLN A 605 24.99 4.66 17.52
CA GLN A 605 25.37 6.07 17.61
C GLN A 605 24.47 6.83 18.59
N SER A 606 24.96 7.96 19.11
CA SER A 606 24.16 8.87 19.93
C SER A 606 22.98 9.47 19.14
N GLY A 607 21.93 9.86 19.85
CA GLY A 607 20.65 10.26 19.24
C GLY A 607 19.87 9.06 18.70
N ILE A 608 18.80 9.33 17.96
CA ILE A 608 17.89 8.32 17.43
C ILE A 608 18.18 8.08 15.94
N MET A 609 18.16 6.81 15.50
CA MET A 609 18.07 6.49 14.09
C MET A 609 16.64 6.66 13.62
N HIS A 610 16.32 7.83 13.06
CA HIS A 610 14.95 8.25 12.77
C HIS A 610 14.59 8.17 11.28
N HIS A 611 15.45 7.61 10.43
CA HIS A 611 15.12 7.38 9.03
C HIS A 611 13.94 6.42 8.84
N LYS A 612 13.25 6.59 7.71
CA LYS A 612 12.26 5.66 7.16
C LYS A 612 12.47 5.62 5.65
N TYR A 613 13.50 4.93 5.21
CA TYR A 613 13.72 4.74 3.78
C TYR A 613 14.22 3.34 3.43
N ALA A 614 13.92 2.95 2.20
CA ALA A 614 14.51 1.80 1.53
C ALA A 614 15.06 2.24 0.17
N ILE A 615 16.23 1.74 -0.19
CA ILE A 615 16.87 1.94 -1.48
C ILE A 615 16.86 0.59 -2.20
N ILE A 616 16.34 0.59 -3.41
CA ILE A 616 16.20 -0.58 -4.27
C ILE A 616 17.12 -0.40 -5.47
N ASP A 617 17.96 -1.41 -5.75
CA ASP A 617 18.82 -1.50 -6.92
C ASP A 617 19.76 -0.30 -7.13
N ALA A 618 20.36 0.19 -6.05
CA ALA A 618 21.33 1.28 -6.07
C ALA A 618 22.51 0.99 -7.01
N THR A 619 22.93 -0.27 -7.11
CA THR A 619 24.07 -0.69 -7.94
C THR A 619 23.68 -1.06 -9.38
N ALA A 620 22.39 -1.03 -9.73
CA ALA A 620 21.88 -1.50 -11.01
C ALA A 620 20.98 -0.46 -11.71
N PRO A 621 21.56 0.56 -12.37
CA PRO A 621 20.81 1.59 -13.11
C PRO A 621 19.80 1.07 -14.15
N GLN A 622 20.03 -0.13 -14.66
CA GLN A 622 19.14 -0.81 -15.62
C GLN A 622 17.90 -1.46 -14.98
N SER A 623 17.84 -1.55 -13.64
CA SER A 623 16.82 -2.28 -12.86
C SER A 623 15.80 -1.36 -12.19
N ASP A 624 15.63 -0.14 -12.73
CA ASP A 624 14.76 0.89 -12.16
C ASP A 624 15.11 1.23 -10.69
N PRO A 625 16.23 1.93 -10.42
CA PRO A 625 16.61 2.28 -9.05
C PRO A 625 15.55 3.15 -8.37
N GLN A 626 15.16 2.76 -7.15
CA GLN A 626 14.10 3.44 -6.39
C GLN A 626 14.56 3.84 -4.99
N VAL A 627 14.01 4.94 -4.48
CA VAL A 627 14.00 5.23 -3.04
C VAL A 627 12.56 5.38 -2.53
N PHE A 628 12.21 4.59 -1.53
CA PHE A 628 11.02 4.75 -0.70
C PHE A 628 11.38 5.69 0.45
N VAL A 629 10.66 6.79 0.66
CA VAL A 629 10.96 7.74 1.75
C VAL A 629 9.74 8.50 2.24
N GLY A 630 9.65 8.77 3.53
CA GLY A 630 8.58 9.57 4.10
C GLY A 630 8.58 9.62 5.62
N SER A 631 7.40 9.79 6.21
CA SER A 631 7.21 9.70 7.67
C SER A 631 6.92 8.28 8.15
N HIS A 632 6.50 7.40 7.22
CA HIS A 632 5.87 6.11 7.46
C HIS A 632 6.74 5.09 8.19
N ASN A 633 6.39 4.77 9.43
CA ASN A 633 7.02 3.66 10.16
C ASN A 633 6.53 2.32 9.63
N TRP A 634 7.32 1.25 9.76
CA TRP A 634 6.93 -0.06 9.25
C TRP A 634 6.19 -0.86 10.34
N SER A 635 5.08 -0.30 10.80
CA SER A 635 4.23 -0.81 11.89
C SER A 635 2.76 -0.95 11.45
N LEU A 636 1.95 -1.65 12.26
CA LEU A 636 0.51 -1.77 11.99
C LEU A 636 -0.19 -0.41 12.10
N SER A 637 0.04 0.33 13.19
CA SER A 637 -0.58 1.64 13.41
C SER A 637 -0.21 2.65 12.33
N ALA A 638 1.02 2.62 11.82
CA ALA A 638 1.41 3.45 10.68
C ALA A 638 0.54 3.18 9.44
N ASN A 639 0.12 1.93 9.22
CA ASN A 639 -0.62 1.52 8.03
C ASN A 639 -2.15 1.58 8.19
N THR A 640 -2.68 1.44 9.40
CA THR A 640 -4.13 1.34 9.62
C THR A 640 -4.71 2.52 10.41
N GLU A 641 -3.88 3.29 11.09
CA GLU A 641 -4.33 4.31 12.04
C GLU A 641 -3.77 5.71 11.79
N ASN A 642 -2.46 5.84 11.62
CA ASN A 642 -1.76 7.13 11.63
C ASN A 642 -1.82 7.84 10.28
N ASP A 643 -1.90 9.18 10.31
CA ASP A 643 -1.72 10.00 9.12
C ASP A 643 -0.23 10.10 8.80
N GLU A 644 0.18 9.48 7.70
CA GLU A 644 1.57 9.45 7.24
C GLU A 644 1.63 9.74 5.72
N ASN A 645 2.80 10.13 5.22
CA ASN A 645 3.02 10.27 3.79
C ASN A 645 4.33 9.63 3.36
N THR A 646 4.34 9.17 2.11
CA THR A 646 5.44 8.43 1.50
C THR A 646 5.58 8.83 0.03
N LEU A 647 6.83 8.97 -0.42
CA LEU A 647 7.19 9.03 -1.82
C LEU A 647 7.99 7.79 -2.23
N ILE A 648 7.80 7.34 -3.47
CA ILE A 648 8.72 6.43 -4.16
C ILE A 648 9.29 7.18 -5.36
N VAL A 649 10.61 7.36 -5.40
CA VAL A 649 11.29 8.11 -6.47
C VAL A 649 12.13 7.16 -7.30
N HIS A 650 11.78 7.02 -8.58
CA HIS A 650 12.47 6.19 -9.57
C HIS A 650 13.52 7.04 -10.30
N ASP A 651 14.69 7.20 -9.69
CA ASP A 651 15.77 8.02 -10.25
C ASP A 651 17.12 7.63 -9.66
N GLU A 652 18.04 7.18 -10.52
CA GLU A 652 19.39 6.75 -10.15
C GLU A 652 20.16 7.83 -9.35
N ARG A 653 19.91 9.12 -9.62
CA ARG A 653 20.65 10.21 -8.98
C ARG A 653 20.12 10.48 -7.59
N ILE A 654 18.80 10.45 -7.39
CA ILE A 654 18.22 10.53 -6.04
C ILE A 654 18.62 9.30 -5.22
N VAL A 655 18.54 8.10 -5.80
CA VAL A 655 19.02 6.86 -5.17
C VAL A 655 20.49 6.97 -4.76
N ASN A 656 21.37 7.47 -5.63
CA ASN A 656 22.77 7.67 -5.31
C ASN A 656 22.99 8.67 -4.15
N GLN A 657 22.13 9.68 -3.97
CA GLN A 657 22.24 10.60 -2.83
C GLN A 657 21.89 9.92 -1.51
N TYR A 658 20.82 9.11 -1.48
CA TYR A 658 20.50 8.28 -0.30
C TYR A 658 21.58 7.23 -0.05
N TYR A 659 22.16 6.64 -1.10
CA TYR A 659 23.23 5.66 -0.96
C TYR A 659 24.50 6.25 -0.33
N GLN A 660 24.85 7.51 -0.67
CA GLN A 660 25.97 8.20 -0.02
C GLN A 660 25.74 8.37 1.48
N GLU A 661 24.52 8.68 1.92
CA GLU A 661 24.18 8.75 3.34
C GLU A 661 24.20 7.36 3.97
N PHE A 662 23.54 6.38 3.37
CA PHE A 662 23.48 5.01 3.86
C PHE A 662 24.88 4.39 4.03
N ALA A 663 25.79 4.63 3.08
CA ALA A 663 27.18 4.18 3.17
C ALA A 663 27.91 4.76 4.38
N GLN A 664 27.68 6.04 4.69
CA GLN A 664 28.24 6.66 5.90
C GLN A 664 27.58 6.10 7.16
N LEU A 665 26.27 5.85 7.12
CA LEU A 665 25.54 5.21 8.21
C LEU A 665 26.11 3.83 8.56
N ILE A 666 26.42 3.01 7.55
CA ILE A 666 27.07 1.70 7.70
C ILE A 666 28.50 1.84 8.23
N ALA A 667 29.29 2.76 7.67
CA ALA A 667 30.66 3.01 8.11
C ALA A 667 30.71 3.39 9.60
N ASN A 668 29.78 4.21 10.07
CA ASN A 668 29.69 4.63 11.47
C ASN A 668 29.47 3.45 12.43
N GLN A 669 28.87 2.34 11.98
CA GLN A 669 28.63 1.19 12.84
C GLN A 669 29.91 0.42 13.20
N ASN A 670 31.03 0.65 12.49
CA ASN A 670 32.33 0.02 12.74
C ASN A 670 32.28 -1.52 12.83
N ASN A 671 31.36 -2.16 12.09
CA ASN A 671 31.13 -3.61 12.13
C ASN A 671 31.93 -4.39 11.06
N GLY A 672 32.93 -3.77 10.42
CA GLY A 672 33.73 -4.41 9.36
C GLY A 672 33.01 -4.69 8.04
N VAL A 673 31.74 -4.28 7.93
CA VAL A 673 30.95 -4.38 6.69
C VAL A 673 31.28 -3.20 5.78
N GLN A 674 31.60 -3.52 4.52
CA GLN A 674 31.73 -2.55 3.43
C GLN A 674 30.49 -2.64 2.54
N VAL A 675 29.91 -1.49 2.22
CA VAL A 675 28.84 -1.39 1.22
C VAL A 675 29.40 -1.67 -0.17
N CYS A 676 28.54 -2.13 -1.09
CA CYS A 676 28.98 -2.41 -2.44
C CYS A 676 29.38 -1.13 -3.18
N ASN A 677 30.39 -1.23 -4.05
CA ASN A 677 30.71 -0.11 -4.93
C ASN A 677 29.57 0.04 -5.92
N LEU A 678 29.09 1.27 -6.09
CA LEU A 678 28.19 1.57 -7.19
C LEU A 678 28.91 1.26 -8.50
N VAL A 679 28.23 0.56 -9.40
CA VAL A 679 28.70 0.41 -10.77
C VAL A 679 28.54 1.77 -11.44
N LEU A 680 29.55 2.62 -11.25
CA LEU A 680 29.61 3.93 -11.86
C LEU A 680 29.76 3.71 -13.37
N ALA A 681 28.73 4.04 -14.15
CA ALA A 681 28.84 4.20 -15.61
C ALA A 681 29.87 5.28 -16.04
N THR A 682 30.64 5.82 -15.09
CA THR A 682 31.55 6.95 -15.22
C THR A 682 32.98 6.67 -14.74
N LYS A 683 33.38 5.40 -14.54
CA LYS A 683 34.82 5.10 -14.48
C LYS A 683 35.39 5.20 -15.88
N ASN A 684 35.64 6.43 -16.37
CA ASN A 684 36.24 6.77 -17.67
C ASN A 684 36.20 5.56 -18.60
N ALA A 685 35.00 5.19 -19.06
CA ALA A 685 34.93 4.32 -20.20
C ALA A 685 35.48 5.21 -21.32
N SER A 686 36.81 5.20 -21.48
CA SER A 686 37.37 5.35 -22.80
C SER A 686 36.48 4.48 -23.65
N ILE A 687 35.83 5.07 -24.64
CA ILE A 687 35.30 4.31 -25.76
C ILE A 687 36.54 3.67 -26.38
N GLN A 688 37.05 2.61 -25.75
CA GLN A 688 37.81 1.61 -26.44
C GLN A 688 36.83 1.18 -27.52
N ARG A 689 37.24 1.29 -28.78
CA ARG A 689 36.61 0.56 -29.87
C ARG A 689 36.75 -0.94 -29.57
N SER A 690 36.03 -1.44 -28.56
CA SER A 690 35.78 -2.86 -28.43
C SER A 690 34.64 -3.13 -29.39
N SER A 691 35.02 -3.54 -30.61
CA SER A 691 34.06 -3.97 -31.61
C SER A 691 33.38 -5.24 -31.09
N VAL A 692 32.11 -5.14 -30.69
CA VAL A 692 31.26 -6.33 -30.57
C VAL A 692 31.31 -7.04 -31.91
N GLN A 693 31.80 -8.27 -31.91
CA GLN A 693 31.78 -9.09 -33.11
C GLN A 693 30.34 -9.58 -33.31
N VAL A 694 29.77 -9.18 -34.45
CA VAL A 694 28.45 -9.63 -34.89
C VAL A 694 28.68 -10.72 -35.93
N TYR A 695 28.18 -11.94 -35.69
CA TYR A 695 28.32 -13.04 -36.64
C TYR A 695 27.07 -13.94 -36.71
N PRO A 696 26.57 -14.25 -37.92
CA PRO A 696 26.97 -13.67 -39.20
C PRO A 696 26.55 -12.20 -39.31
N ASN A 697 27.28 -11.43 -40.10
CA ASN A 697 26.95 -10.04 -40.48
C ASN A 697 27.51 -9.77 -41.89
N PRO A 698 26.68 -9.68 -42.94
CA PRO A 698 25.21 -9.63 -42.92
C PRO A 698 24.52 -10.91 -42.39
N THR A 699 23.24 -10.80 -42.00
CA THR A 699 22.45 -11.88 -41.39
C THR A 699 21.02 -11.91 -41.94
N SER A 700 20.40 -13.10 -42.01
CA SER A 700 18.97 -13.28 -42.29
C SER A 700 18.06 -12.98 -41.08
N GLY A 701 18.54 -12.16 -40.15
CA GLY A 701 17.88 -11.82 -38.89
C GLY A 701 18.29 -12.65 -37.69
N LYS A 702 19.12 -13.70 -37.81
CA LYS A 702 19.67 -14.43 -36.65
C LYS A 702 21.18 -14.26 -36.56
N PHE A 703 21.66 -13.68 -35.47
CA PHE A 703 23.09 -13.40 -35.28
C PHE A 703 23.51 -13.55 -33.82
N ARG A 704 24.83 -13.65 -33.61
CA ARG A 704 25.45 -13.68 -32.29
C ARG A 704 26.31 -12.46 -32.07
N LEU A 705 26.31 -11.98 -30.83
CA LEU A 705 27.16 -10.91 -30.33
C LEU A 705 28.19 -11.52 -29.38
N ARG A 706 29.48 -11.40 -29.69
CA ARG A 706 30.53 -11.86 -28.79
C ARG A 706 30.92 -10.76 -27.79
N VAL A 707 30.74 -11.05 -26.50
CA VAL A 707 31.07 -10.22 -25.35
C VAL A 707 32.52 -10.46 -24.95
N GLN A 708 33.31 -9.38 -24.82
CA GLN A 708 34.74 -9.49 -24.48
C GLN A 708 35.00 -9.67 -22.97
N THR A 709 33.99 -9.50 -22.09
CA THR A 709 34.14 -9.55 -20.62
C THR A 709 33.28 -10.64 -19.99
N GLY A 710 33.89 -11.46 -19.12
CA GLY A 710 33.28 -12.70 -18.59
C GLY A 710 32.60 -12.60 -17.21
N ALA A 711 32.41 -11.41 -16.65
CA ALA A 711 31.82 -11.24 -15.31
C ALA A 711 30.30 -10.96 -15.32
N ALA A 712 29.75 -10.54 -16.45
CA ALA A 712 28.33 -10.22 -16.59
C ALA A 712 27.45 -11.47 -16.56
N ARG A 713 26.35 -11.42 -15.79
CA ARG A 713 25.34 -12.49 -15.76
C ARG A 713 24.23 -12.31 -16.80
N THR A 714 24.03 -11.07 -17.26
CA THR A 714 23.03 -10.70 -18.27
C THR A 714 23.60 -9.65 -19.22
N ALA A 715 23.08 -9.60 -20.44
CA ALA A 715 23.38 -8.56 -21.41
C ALA A 715 22.08 -8.05 -22.03
N ARG A 716 21.90 -6.73 -22.00
CA ARG A 716 20.81 -6.06 -22.72
C ARG A 716 21.28 -5.72 -24.14
N VAL A 717 20.52 -6.18 -25.12
CA VAL A 717 20.74 -5.92 -26.54
C VAL A 717 19.65 -4.97 -27.03
N VAL A 718 20.07 -3.81 -27.51
CA VAL A 718 19.19 -2.81 -28.12
C VAL A 718 19.55 -2.66 -29.59
N LEU A 719 18.60 -2.91 -30.49
CA LEU A 719 18.73 -2.55 -31.92
C LEU A 719 18.01 -1.24 -32.19
N ARG A 720 18.70 -0.34 -32.90
CA ARG A 720 18.13 0.90 -33.42
C ARG A 720 18.21 0.93 -34.93
N ASP A 721 17.15 1.39 -35.59
CA ASP A 721 17.19 1.66 -37.03
C ASP A 721 18.02 2.92 -37.34
N ALA A 722 18.20 3.24 -38.62
CA ALA A 722 18.97 4.40 -39.09
C ALA A 722 18.44 5.76 -38.58
N THR A 723 17.20 5.82 -38.09
CA THR A 723 16.59 7.04 -37.51
C THR A 723 16.82 7.15 -36.00
N GLY A 724 17.44 6.14 -35.38
CA GLY A 724 17.68 6.06 -33.94
C GLY A 724 16.53 5.45 -33.12
N ARG A 725 15.42 5.08 -33.78
CA ARG A 725 14.27 4.42 -33.15
C ARG A 725 14.65 3.00 -32.74
N VAL A 726 14.33 2.63 -31.49
CA VAL A 726 14.52 1.27 -30.97
C VAL A 726 13.55 0.33 -31.67
N VAL A 727 14.07 -0.73 -32.28
CA VAL A 727 13.30 -1.75 -33.01
C VAL A 727 13.40 -3.13 -32.36
N LEU A 728 14.37 -3.34 -31.47
CA LEU A 728 14.49 -4.50 -30.61
C LEU A 728 15.12 -4.06 -29.29
N ASP A 729 14.60 -4.54 -28.17
CA ASP A 729 15.17 -4.33 -26.86
C ASP A 729 14.92 -5.59 -26.03
N GLN A 730 15.98 -6.30 -25.70
CA GLN A 730 15.89 -7.57 -24.99
C GLN A 730 17.05 -7.73 -24.02
N THR A 731 16.78 -8.34 -22.88
CA THR A 731 17.81 -8.74 -21.91
C THR A 731 17.94 -10.24 -21.94
N GLN A 732 19.16 -10.73 -22.18
CA GLN A 732 19.46 -12.15 -22.30
C GLN A 732 20.43 -12.57 -21.19
N PRO A 733 20.24 -13.75 -20.55
CA PRO A 733 21.25 -14.31 -19.67
C PRO A 733 22.51 -14.68 -20.47
N LEU A 734 23.69 -14.45 -19.88
CA LEU A 734 24.96 -14.80 -20.49
C LEU A 734 25.41 -16.20 -20.04
N ASN A 735 25.26 -17.18 -20.94
CA ASN A 735 25.83 -18.53 -20.78
C ASN A 735 27.11 -18.65 -21.60
N GLY A 736 28.15 -17.92 -21.21
CA GLY A 736 29.43 -17.84 -21.93
C GLY A 736 29.66 -16.46 -22.57
N GLN A 737 30.46 -16.42 -23.64
CA GLN A 737 30.84 -15.16 -24.30
C GLN A 737 29.89 -14.72 -25.42
N ASP A 738 28.87 -15.49 -25.78
CA ASP A 738 28.01 -15.19 -26.93
C ASP A 738 26.57 -14.92 -26.49
N VAL A 739 25.97 -13.85 -27.03
CA VAL A 739 24.54 -13.55 -26.93
C VAL A 739 23.89 -13.82 -28.28
N SER A 740 22.88 -14.70 -28.30
CA SER A 740 22.09 -14.94 -29.50
C SER A 740 20.97 -13.91 -29.63
N VAL A 741 20.78 -13.38 -30.84
CA VAL A 741 19.77 -12.39 -31.17
C VAL A 741 18.91 -12.91 -32.32
N ASP A 742 17.61 -12.93 -32.12
CA ASP A 742 16.61 -13.17 -33.17
C ASP A 742 15.91 -11.86 -33.52
N ALA A 743 16.29 -11.33 -34.68
CA ALA A 743 15.79 -10.15 -35.33
C ALA A 743 15.11 -10.49 -36.68
N SER A 744 14.66 -11.74 -36.87
CA SER A 744 14.00 -12.19 -38.10
C SER A 744 12.70 -11.44 -38.44
N GLY A 745 12.09 -10.77 -37.46
CA GLY A 745 10.94 -9.88 -37.66
C GLY A 745 11.29 -8.46 -38.14
N LEU A 746 12.56 -8.10 -38.23
CA LEU A 746 13.00 -6.78 -38.71
C LEU A 746 13.04 -6.74 -40.24
N LYS A 747 12.80 -5.55 -40.81
CA LYS A 747 12.95 -5.34 -42.26
C LYS A 747 14.43 -5.40 -42.66
N ALA A 748 14.70 -5.71 -43.92
CA ALA A 748 16.06 -5.59 -44.46
C ALA A 748 16.59 -4.16 -44.27
N GLY A 749 17.80 -4.01 -43.74
CA GLY A 749 18.37 -2.71 -43.41
C GLY A 749 19.59 -2.74 -42.49
N LEU A 750 20.20 -1.56 -42.32
CA LEU A 750 21.29 -1.33 -41.38
C LEU A 750 20.74 -0.95 -40.00
N TYR A 751 21.20 -1.66 -38.97
CA TYR A 751 20.85 -1.42 -37.58
C TYR A 751 22.10 -1.16 -36.74
N MET A 752 21.99 -0.26 -35.78
CA MET A 752 22.95 -0.15 -34.69
C MET A 752 22.57 -1.10 -33.58
N VAL A 753 23.50 -1.98 -33.20
CA VAL A 753 23.35 -2.87 -32.06
C VAL A 753 24.15 -2.31 -30.89
N GLN A 754 23.48 -2.09 -29.77
CA GLN A 754 24.07 -1.68 -28.52
C GLN A 754 23.95 -2.84 -27.55
N LEU A 755 25.10 -3.36 -27.12
CA LEU A 755 25.22 -4.39 -26.10
C LEU A 755 25.59 -3.71 -24.78
N VAL A 756 24.73 -3.82 -23.79
CA VAL A 756 24.92 -3.24 -22.46
C VAL A 756 25.09 -4.39 -21.46
N THR A 757 26.28 -4.48 -20.88
CA THR A 757 26.56 -5.29 -19.69
C THR A 757 26.77 -4.36 -18.49
N PRO A 758 26.78 -4.88 -17.23
CA PRO A 758 27.10 -4.06 -16.07
C PRO A 758 28.47 -3.36 -16.20
N GLU A 759 29.44 -3.98 -16.86
CA GLU A 759 30.82 -3.47 -16.94
C GLU A 759 31.06 -2.56 -18.14
N THR A 760 30.36 -2.77 -19.26
CA THR A 760 30.60 -2.03 -20.50
C THR A 760 29.34 -1.83 -21.34
N THR A 761 29.26 -0.67 -22.01
CA THR A 761 28.39 -0.49 -23.18
C THR A 761 29.24 -0.57 -24.43
N GLN A 762 28.90 -1.49 -25.32
CA GLN A 762 29.59 -1.68 -26.59
C GLN A 762 28.59 -1.50 -27.74
N ILE A 763 29.04 -0.91 -28.85
CA ILE A 763 28.19 -0.61 -30.00
C ILE A 763 28.82 -1.22 -31.25
N SER A 764 27.98 -1.80 -32.09
CA SER A 764 28.37 -2.29 -33.42
C SER A 764 27.22 -2.06 -34.41
N ARG A 765 27.44 -2.47 -35.66
CA ARG A 765 26.43 -2.42 -36.71
C ARG A 765 26.09 -3.83 -37.18
N VAL A 766 24.83 -4.07 -37.49
CA VAL A 766 24.37 -5.32 -38.11
C VAL A 766 23.55 -4.99 -39.36
N VAL A 767 23.79 -5.71 -40.44
CA VAL A 767 23.00 -5.65 -41.68
C VAL A 767 22.08 -6.86 -41.68
N VAL A 768 20.76 -6.60 -41.64
CA VAL A 768 19.73 -7.62 -41.84
C VAL A 768 19.38 -7.63 -43.32
N GLU A 769 19.46 -8.79 -43.96
CA GLU A 769 19.12 -9.02 -45.38
C GLU A 769 17.73 -9.63 -45.56
#